data_AF-A0A1T4ZJ82-F1
#
_entry.id   AF-A0A1T4ZJ82-F1
#
_cell.length_a   1.000
_cell.length_b   1.000
_cell.length_c   1.000
_cell.angle_alpha   90.00
_cell.angle_beta   90.00
_cell.angle_gamma   90.00
#
_symmetry.space_group_name_H-M   'P 1'
#
loop_
_entity.id
_entity.type
_entity.pdbx_description
1 polymer ?
#
loop_
_entity_poly.entity_id
_entity_poly.type
_entity_poly.pdbx_seq_one_letter_code
_entity_poly.pdbx_strand_id
1 'polypeptide(L)'
;MTAKTATEYLGYTAPSNGVMIRSSNAQWQFRPDIPLVEYKDGKKKVRKYLTPREDEGYDAMLLNNPMYPDYWTNLEKLKERAYIIDGVPCIAITEGAFKVMVVMDNGIPCVAALGVEMGLTPKKNDPQGKRYLVRVLERLAKAGFGFLMMFDGDIATNIDVTNALKKLGHQLGLFNSPVHVASWTMTSEKDKGVDDYILNNGFPQFRNEVLARVQPFTDWLAKVDQEFKDRGINADDLPTNIPEIEAKFTKAKMIVGDRIRFNELTKEIEFDGKPVGFDEFKLKLALMFKLDLKCNKEDLKSIVIQIAEDNSYNPIKEYFNQCNESHSDTSILDGIAKRFFGTNNPLYQVFVRKWLISTVARVMNPGCKVDTALILQGEQGTGKSTFFRVLAGDEWFCDDMGSVSDKDQVLKMHQSLITEWAELENIFSKSDISKVKGYLSSSTDKIRLPYGARTKSMPRMGTIVGTTNKLDVLRDPTGDRRFWLIPVAKKIPIDLLKQERDAIWGAAVQAYKSGETWYLNSAEQKQSTANNEAFSATSPWLDDIENFLEGKATVTTDELLNLMGISKDNLSQVKRAQSEISDVMTKLKWVKTENLKDDNGNRKRGYKRPVVTVPDTEGDTQSPYTTPPSCVDDCVSSNPDTEGDTQFTRPTQLKTQNFENIKSDPVPMPKPEGFKVGDRVIEACQKTVDGHKLYGSVVEVEEPRRDGMGGIYKVMWDNASIPGLMNSVYEHDIKPYQG
;
A
#
# COMPACT_ATOMS: atom_id res chain seq x y z
N MET A 1 20.89 34.17 12.25
CA MET A 1 21.28 32.98 11.45
C MET A 1 22.30 33.41 10.40
N THR A 2 23.26 32.56 10.05
CA THR A 2 24.26 32.90 9.02
C THR A 2 23.68 32.80 7.61
N ALA A 3 24.25 33.53 6.64
CA ALA A 3 23.89 33.41 5.22
C ALA A 3 24.04 31.97 4.69
N LYS A 4 25.07 31.24 5.15
CA LYS A 4 25.29 29.84 4.78
C LYS A 4 24.15 28.94 5.28
N THR A 5 23.83 29.02 6.57
CA THR A 5 22.73 28.24 7.16
C THR A 5 21.38 28.62 6.56
N ALA A 6 21.13 29.90 6.28
CA ALA A 6 19.91 30.33 5.61
C ALA A 6 19.82 29.78 4.17
N THR A 7 20.94 29.68 3.46
CA THR A 7 21.01 29.07 2.11
C THR A 7 20.63 27.58 2.16
N GLU A 8 21.13 26.86 3.16
CA GLU A 8 20.83 25.44 3.39
C GLU A 8 19.32 25.21 3.66
N TYR A 9 18.66 26.12 4.38
CA TYR A 9 17.22 26.08 4.67
C TYR A 9 16.31 26.64 3.54
N LEU A 10 16.84 27.37 2.57
CA LEU A 10 16.06 27.97 1.46
C LEU A 10 16.16 27.17 0.14
N GLY A 11 17.22 26.38 -0.06
CA GLY A 11 17.51 25.75 -1.35
C GLY A 11 18.05 26.74 -2.40
N TYR A 12 18.43 27.95 -2.00
CA TYR A 12 19.09 28.97 -2.83
C TYR A 12 19.82 30.00 -1.96
N THR A 13 20.80 30.69 -2.54
CA THR A 13 21.71 31.59 -1.85
C THR A 13 20.98 32.72 -1.13
N ALA A 14 21.13 32.77 0.20
CA ALA A 14 20.73 33.93 1.00
C ALA A 14 21.70 35.10 0.75
N PRO A 15 21.21 36.34 0.54
CA PRO A 15 22.04 37.49 0.17
C PRO A 15 22.91 38.01 1.33
N SER A 16 22.57 37.67 2.57
CA SER A 16 23.24 38.10 3.80
C SER A 16 22.83 37.21 4.98
N ASN A 17 23.36 37.50 6.17
CA ASN A 17 22.85 36.97 7.43
C ASN A 17 21.40 37.45 7.67
N GLY A 18 20.74 36.95 8.72
CA GLY A 18 19.41 37.44 9.07
C GLY A 18 18.63 36.58 10.07
N VAL A 19 17.33 36.81 10.13
CA VAL A 19 16.38 36.14 11.04
C VAL A 19 15.60 35.07 10.29
N MET A 20 15.62 33.84 10.81
CA MET A 20 14.78 32.73 10.34
C MET A 20 13.59 32.58 11.27
N ILE A 21 12.38 32.68 10.75
CA ILE A 21 11.14 32.44 11.48
C ILE A 21 10.64 31.04 11.15
N ARG A 22 10.27 30.26 12.18
CA ARG A 22 9.69 28.92 12.06
C ARG A 22 8.27 28.91 12.64
N SER A 23 7.34 28.29 11.93
CA SER A 23 5.95 28.10 12.38
C SER A 23 5.76 26.81 13.20
N SER A 24 4.61 26.64 13.83
CA SER A 24 4.19 25.41 14.49
C SER A 24 3.89 24.28 13.49
N ASN A 25 3.59 24.62 12.23
CA ASN A 25 3.29 23.69 11.15
C ASN A 25 4.48 23.45 10.18
N ALA A 26 5.71 23.55 10.67
CA ALA A 26 6.95 23.28 9.92
C ALA A 26 7.07 24.04 8.58
N GLN A 27 6.57 25.28 8.54
CA GLN A 27 6.87 26.25 7.49
C GLN A 27 7.92 27.25 8.02
N TRP A 28 8.76 27.80 7.16
CA TRP A 28 9.74 28.81 7.55
C TRP A 28 9.90 29.92 6.52
N GLN A 29 10.24 31.11 7.03
CA GLN A 29 10.46 32.31 6.25
C GLN A 29 11.68 33.05 6.81
N PHE A 30 12.60 33.41 5.92
CA PHE A 30 13.85 34.09 6.23
C PHE A 30 13.75 35.58 5.88
N ARG A 31 14.12 36.44 6.82
CA ARG A 31 14.34 37.87 6.61
C ARG A 31 15.86 38.13 6.62
N PRO A 32 16.51 38.32 5.46
CA PRO A 32 17.90 38.76 5.44
C PRO A 32 18.07 40.19 5.98
N ASP A 33 19.23 40.48 6.55
CA ASP A 33 19.62 41.81 7.02
C ASP A 33 19.72 42.81 5.85
N ILE A 34 20.18 42.32 4.69
CA ILE A 34 20.20 43.02 3.39
C ILE A 34 19.19 42.33 2.47
N PRO A 35 18.04 42.96 2.13
CA PRO A 35 17.02 42.40 1.24
C PRO A 35 17.56 41.95 -0.12
N LEU A 36 17.02 40.87 -0.66
CA LEU A 36 17.38 40.41 -2.00
C LEU A 36 16.83 41.39 -3.05
N VAL A 37 17.71 41.91 -3.91
CA VAL A 37 17.34 42.80 -5.01
C VAL A 37 17.46 42.04 -6.32
N GLU A 38 16.33 41.90 -7.02
CA GLU A 38 16.23 41.32 -8.35
C GLU A 38 15.89 42.41 -9.37
N TYR A 39 16.29 42.19 -10.62
CA TYR A 39 15.82 42.98 -11.76
C TYR A 39 15.03 42.05 -12.67
N LYS A 40 13.75 42.35 -12.87
CA LYS A 40 12.87 41.59 -13.77
C LYS A 40 12.10 42.57 -14.66
N ASP A 41 12.10 42.33 -15.97
CA ASP A 41 11.35 43.12 -16.94
C ASP A 41 11.66 44.64 -16.84
N GLY A 42 12.94 44.96 -16.61
CA GLY A 42 13.46 46.32 -16.37
C GLY A 42 13.14 46.92 -14.99
N LYS A 43 12.26 46.30 -14.19
CA LYS A 43 11.83 46.79 -12.87
C LYS A 43 12.68 46.17 -11.76
N LYS A 44 13.09 47.02 -10.79
CA LYS A 44 13.78 46.60 -9.57
C LYS A 44 12.76 46.00 -8.59
N LYS A 45 12.85 44.69 -8.31
CA LYS A 45 12.03 44.00 -7.31
C LYS A 45 12.85 43.74 -6.05
N VAL A 46 12.37 44.19 -4.90
CA VAL A 46 13.05 43.99 -3.61
C VAL A 46 12.27 42.96 -2.79
N ARG A 47 12.86 41.80 -2.51
CA ARG A 47 12.27 40.79 -1.62
C ARG A 47 12.76 41.04 -0.19
N LYS A 48 11.89 41.61 0.65
CA LYS A 48 12.10 41.72 2.12
C LYS A 48 12.15 40.34 2.80
N TYR A 49 11.47 39.35 2.21
CA TYR A 49 11.33 37.99 2.75
C TYR A 49 11.67 36.94 1.70
N LEU A 50 12.30 35.86 2.15
CA LEU A 50 12.69 34.69 1.37
C LEU A 50 12.02 33.44 1.97
N THR A 51 11.38 32.67 1.10
CA THR A 51 10.68 31.41 1.41
C THR A 51 11.41 30.29 0.67
N PRO A 52 11.43 29.02 1.13
CA PRO A 52 11.96 27.89 0.36
C PRO A 52 11.38 27.80 -1.05
N ARG A 53 12.05 27.04 -1.92
CA ARG A 53 11.60 26.82 -3.29
C ARG A 53 10.21 26.16 -3.34
N GLU A 54 9.48 26.44 -4.40
CA GLU A 54 8.11 25.92 -4.62
C GLU A 54 8.06 24.44 -5.04
N ASP A 55 9.20 23.76 -5.11
CA ASP A 55 9.31 22.33 -5.42
C ASP A 55 8.81 21.44 -4.25
N GLU A 56 9.11 21.77 -3.00
CA GLU A 56 8.70 20.97 -1.82
C GLU A 56 7.22 21.15 -1.39
N GLY A 57 6.55 22.22 -1.84
CA GLY A 57 5.16 22.54 -1.47
C GLY A 57 5.04 23.42 -0.22
N TYR A 58 3.90 24.09 -0.05
CA TYR A 58 3.71 25.14 0.95
C TYR A 58 2.32 25.17 1.60
N ASP A 59 2.23 25.83 2.75
CA ASP A 59 1.02 26.09 3.52
C ASP A 59 1.10 27.47 4.22
N ALA A 60 0.00 27.95 4.81
CA ALA A 60 0.04 29.18 5.60
C ALA A 60 0.80 28.97 6.93
N MET A 61 1.61 29.94 7.36
CA MET A 61 2.39 29.84 8.60
C MET A 61 1.51 30.08 9.83
N LEU A 62 1.52 29.12 10.75
CA LEU A 62 0.96 29.23 12.09
C LEU A 62 2.05 29.61 13.11
N LEU A 63 2.13 30.87 13.55
CA LEU A 63 3.23 31.29 14.43
C LEU A 63 3.01 30.79 15.87
N ASN A 64 4.07 30.26 16.49
CA ASN A 64 4.01 29.78 17.88
C ASN A 64 3.69 30.94 18.84
N ASN A 65 2.71 30.76 19.72
CA ASN A 65 2.45 31.70 20.81
C ASN A 65 3.22 31.27 22.08
N PRO A 66 4.08 32.12 22.67
CA PRO A 66 4.93 31.73 23.79
C PRO A 66 4.16 31.46 25.09
N MET A 67 2.95 31.99 25.23
CA MET A 67 2.10 31.81 26.42
C MET A 67 1.15 30.61 26.30
N TYR A 68 0.92 30.11 25.09
CA TYR A 68 -0.12 29.13 24.79
C TYR A 68 0.40 28.04 23.84
N PRO A 69 0.99 26.94 24.35
CA PRO A 69 1.44 25.82 23.52
C PRO A 69 0.31 25.16 22.70
N ASP A 70 -0.95 25.29 23.14
CA ASP A 70 -2.14 24.75 22.47
C ASP A 70 -2.84 25.74 21.51
N TYR A 71 -2.25 26.90 21.21
CA TYR A 71 -2.91 28.02 20.52
C TYR A 71 -3.57 27.66 19.18
N TRP A 72 -2.92 26.81 18.37
CA TRP A 72 -3.42 26.40 17.05
C TRP A 72 -4.03 24.99 16.99
N THR A 73 -4.16 24.32 18.13
CA THR A 73 -4.75 22.98 18.26
C THR A 73 -6.04 22.99 19.08
N ASN A 74 -6.15 23.88 20.06
CA ASN A 74 -7.34 24.05 20.89
C ASN A 74 -8.31 25.06 20.26
N LEU A 75 -9.13 24.57 19.33
CA LEU A 75 -9.96 25.42 18.47
C LEU A 75 -11.03 26.22 19.23
N GLU A 76 -11.59 25.71 20.34
CA GLU A 76 -12.57 26.47 21.12
C GLU A 76 -11.91 27.63 21.88
N LYS A 77 -10.78 27.41 22.55
CA LYS A 77 -9.99 28.53 23.11
C LYS A 77 -9.45 29.48 22.05
N LEU A 78 -9.32 29.04 20.80
CA LEU A 78 -8.93 29.91 19.68
C LEU A 78 -10.11 30.79 19.23
N LYS A 79 -11.36 30.28 19.25
CA LYS A 79 -12.59 31.08 19.05
C LYS A 79 -12.76 32.14 20.13
N GLU A 80 -12.50 31.80 21.40
CA GLU A 80 -12.52 32.74 22.54
C GLU A 80 -11.55 33.93 22.36
N ARG A 81 -10.47 33.74 21.61
CA ARG A 81 -9.47 34.79 21.29
C ARG A 81 -9.66 35.45 19.93
N ALA A 82 -10.53 34.91 19.07
CA ALA A 82 -10.71 35.39 17.71
C ALA A 82 -11.37 36.77 17.67
N TYR A 83 -11.13 37.54 16.61
CA TYR A 83 -11.79 38.84 16.46
C TYR A 83 -13.24 38.63 16.05
N ILE A 84 -14.19 38.99 16.93
CA ILE A 84 -15.62 38.73 16.70
C ILE A 84 -16.19 39.78 15.72
N ILE A 85 -16.80 39.32 14.63
CA ILE A 85 -17.57 40.14 13.68
C ILE A 85 -18.95 39.49 13.55
N ASP A 86 -20.02 40.26 13.82
CA ASP A 86 -21.42 39.81 13.77
C ASP A 86 -21.71 38.48 14.51
N GLY A 87 -21.02 38.29 15.64
CA GLY A 87 -21.10 37.09 16.48
C GLY A 87 -20.23 35.91 16.02
N VAL A 88 -19.52 36.02 14.89
CA VAL A 88 -18.67 34.97 14.32
C VAL A 88 -17.20 35.22 14.69
N PRO A 89 -16.46 34.20 15.19
CA PRO A 89 -15.03 34.30 15.45
C PRO A 89 -14.22 34.33 14.15
N CYS A 90 -13.54 35.45 13.86
CA CYS A 90 -12.71 35.61 12.67
C CYS A 90 -11.21 35.46 12.98
N ILE A 91 -10.51 34.70 12.13
CA ILE A 91 -9.04 34.64 12.08
C ILE A 91 -8.54 35.65 11.05
N ALA A 92 -7.52 36.43 11.38
CA ALA A 92 -6.92 37.37 10.43
C ALA A 92 -5.93 36.67 9.47
N ILE A 93 -5.84 37.16 8.23
CA ILE A 93 -4.88 36.70 7.23
C ILE A 93 -4.09 37.91 6.72
N THR A 94 -2.76 37.81 6.69
CA THR A 94 -1.90 38.81 6.03
C THR A 94 -0.64 38.16 5.44
N GLU A 95 0.18 38.95 4.76
CA GLU A 95 1.41 38.53 4.08
C GLU A 95 2.62 38.56 5.02
N GLY A 96 3.31 37.44 5.18
CA GLY A 96 4.62 37.40 5.84
C GLY A 96 4.56 37.48 7.38
N ALA A 97 5.57 36.87 8.01
CA ALA A 97 5.46 36.50 9.42
C ALA A 97 5.59 37.68 10.40
N PHE A 98 6.36 38.73 10.10
CA PHE A 98 6.43 39.91 11.00
C PHE A 98 5.10 40.67 11.07
N LYS A 99 4.35 40.76 9.95
CA LYS A 99 3.00 41.36 9.92
C LYS A 99 2.07 40.61 10.88
N VAL A 100 2.12 39.27 10.83
CA VAL A 100 1.38 38.40 11.74
C VAL A 100 1.82 38.54 13.20
N MET A 101 3.12 38.68 13.48
CA MET A 101 3.61 38.91 14.85
C MET A 101 3.01 40.16 15.47
N VAL A 102 3.02 41.30 14.77
CA VAL A 102 2.45 42.57 15.29
C VAL A 102 0.95 42.45 15.53
N VAL A 103 0.21 41.74 14.67
CA VAL A 103 -1.22 41.48 14.84
C VAL A 103 -1.51 40.54 16.03
N MET A 104 -0.72 39.48 16.21
CA MET A 104 -0.88 38.52 17.30
C MET A 104 -0.45 39.07 18.67
N ASP A 105 0.56 39.94 18.72
CA ASP A 105 1.00 40.64 19.93
C ASP A 105 -0.11 41.56 20.47
N ASN A 106 -0.86 42.19 19.56
CA ASN A 106 -2.07 42.95 19.87
C ASN A 106 -3.34 42.07 20.04
N GLY A 107 -3.16 40.77 20.25
CA GLY A 107 -4.21 39.84 20.70
C GLY A 107 -5.11 39.25 19.61
N ILE A 108 -4.90 39.55 18.32
CA ILE A 108 -5.71 39.02 17.22
C ILE A 108 -5.04 37.76 16.63
N PRO A 109 -5.69 36.57 16.68
CA PRO A 109 -5.18 35.38 16.01
C PRO A 109 -5.05 35.60 14.51
N CYS A 110 -3.85 35.41 13.98
CA CYS A 110 -3.52 35.73 12.60
C CYS A 110 -2.60 34.68 11.98
N VAL A 111 -2.75 34.42 10.67
CA VAL A 111 -1.98 33.41 9.93
C VAL A 111 -1.24 34.05 8.75
N ALA A 112 0.00 33.60 8.50
CA ALA A 112 0.85 34.23 7.49
C ALA A 112 0.74 33.51 6.16
N ALA A 113 0.18 34.18 5.15
CA ALA A 113 0.39 33.77 3.77
C ALA A 113 1.85 34.04 3.40
N LEU A 114 2.53 33.06 2.78
CA LEU A 114 3.93 33.20 2.32
C LEU A 114 4.10 34.18 1.14
N GLY A 115 2.98 34.68 0.62
CA GLY A 115 2.76 35.69 -0.42
C GLY A 115 1.25 35.75 -0.70
N VAL A 116 0.73 36.80 -1.32
CA VAL A 116 -0.74 36.97 -1.49
C VAL A 116 -1.41 35.82 -2.26
N GLU A 117 -0.76 35.30 -3.30
CA GLU A 117 -1.24 34.10 -4.03
C GLU A 117 -1.07 32.77 -3.25
N MET A 118 -0.32 32.76 -2.13
CA MET A 118 0.11 31.54 -1.42
C MET A 118 -0.89 31.10 -0.33
N GLY A 119 -2.07 31.72 -0.25
CA GLY A 119 -3.24 31.18 0.47
C GLY A 119 -3.96 30.06 -0.28
N LEU A 120 -3.58 29.81 -1.54
CA LEU A 120 -4.16 28.77 -2.41
C LEU A 120 -3.08 27.77 -2.88
N THR A 121 -3.48 26.56 -3.26
CA THR A 121 -2.58 25.47 -3.69
C THR A 121 -1.61 25.89 -4.82
N PRO A 122 -0.40 25.30 -4.93
CA PRO A 122 0.54 25.62 -6.01
C PRO A 122 -0.06 25.39 -7.41
N LYS A 123 0.20 26.28 -8.36
CA LYS A 123 -0.27 26.14 -9.77
C LYS A 123 0.17 24.81 -10.41
N LYS A 124 1.37 24.32 -10.09
CA LYS A 124 1.87 23.01 -10.52
C LYS A 124 1.09 21.80 -9.98
N ASN A 125 0.39 21.96 -8.84
CA ASN A 125 -0.40 20.90 -8.21
C ASN A 125 -1.89 20.96 -8.64
N ASP A 126 -2.22 21.84 -9.58
CA ASP A 126 -3.56 22.10 -10.07
C ASP A 126 -3.53 22.33 -11.60
N PRO A 127 -3.37 21.25 -12.40
CA PRO A 127 -3.34 21.35 -13.86
C PRO A 127 -4.71 21.72 -14.48
N GLN A 128 -5.76 21.90 -13.66
CA GLN A 128 -7.09 22.35 -14.08
C GLN A 128 -7.33 23.85 -13.82
N GLY A 129 -6.43 24.55 -13.13
CA GLY A 129 -6.50 25.99 -12.89
C GLY A 129 -7.56 26.45 -11.87
N LYS A 130 -8.06 25.55 -11.01
CA LYS A 130 -9.15 25.79 -10.05
C LYS A 130 -8.72 26.40 -8.70
N ARG A 131 -7.47 26.15 -8.30
CA ARG A 131 -6.75 26.57 -7.07
C ARG A 131 -7.59 26.62 -5.78
N TYR A 132 -7.53 25.54 -5.02
CA TYR A 132 -8.17 25.38 -3.71
C TYR A 132 -7.38 26.09 -2.58
N LEU A 133 -7.96 26.21 -1.39
CA LEU A 133 -7.26 26.69 -0.18
C LEU A 133 -6.02 25.82 0.17
N VAL A 134 -5.03 26.42 0.82
CA VAL A 134 -3.99 25.65 1.54
C VAL A 134 -4.55 25.04 2.83
N ARG A 135 -3.95 23.92 3.28
CA ARG A 135 -4.53 23.03 4.31
C ARG A 135 -4.84 23.75 5.63
N VAL A 136 -4.02 24.70 6.06
CA VAL A 136 -4.28 25.49 7.28
C VAL A 136 -5.55 26.33 7.16
N LEU A 137 -5.77 26.98 6.02
CA LEU A 137 -6.96 27.82 5.80
C LEU A 137 -8.21 26.96 5.65
N GLU A 138 -8.13 25.85 4.92
CA GLU A 138 -9.21 24.87 4.81
C GLU A 138 -9.63 24.32 6.18
N ARG A 139 -8.65 23.95 7.02
CA ARG A 139 -8.88 23.44 8.38
C ARG A 139 -9.60 24.46 9.28
N LEU A 140 -9.20 25.74 9.20
CA LEU A 140 -9.84 26.81 9.97
C LEU A 140 -11.26 27.13 9.44
N ALA A 141 -11.46 27.10 8.12
CA ALA A 141 -12.77 27.31 7.52
C ALA A 141 -13.76 26.20 7.94
N LYS A 142 -13.35 24.94 7.85
CA LYS A 142 -14.13 23.77 8.32
C LYS A 142 -14.44 23.82 9.83
N ALA A 143 -13.62 24.49 10.64
CA ALA A 143 -13.84 24.66 12.07
C ALA A 143 -14.86 25.77 12.42
N GLY A 144 -15.45 26.44 11.42
CA GLY A 144 -16.48 27.47 11.61
C GLY A 144 -15.95 28.86 11.91
N PHE A 145 -14.68 29.13 11.64
CA PHE A 145 -14.14 30.50 11.71
C PHE A 145 -14.57 31.32 10.49
N GLY A 146 -14.81 32.61 10.71
CA GLY A 146 -14.75 33.63 9.66
C GLY A 146 -13.30 34.06 9.38
N PHE A 147 -13.10 34.94 8.41
CA PHE A 147 -11.79 35.43 8.03
C PHE A 147 -11.75 36.95 7.85
N LEU A 148 -10.65 37.56 8.30
CA LEU A 148 -10.38 38.98 8.17
C LEU A 148 -9.10 39.19 7.36
N MET A 149 -9.25 39.57 6.08
CA MET A 149 -8.11 39.83 5.20
C MET A 149 -7.52 41.22 5.49
N MET A 150 -6.25 41.25 5.91
CA MET A 150 -5.50 42.45 6.33
C MET A 150 -4.18 42.59 5.57
N PHE A 151 -4.25 42.50 4.24
CA PHE A 151 -3.12 42.72 3.34
C PHE A 151 -2.88 44.23 3.12
N ASP A 152 -1.72 44.58 2.54
CA ASP A 152 -1.20 45.95 2.51
C ASP A 152 -2.13 46.99 1.87
N GLY A 153 -2.04 48.25 2.34
CA GLY A 153 -2.94 49.33 1.91
C GLY A 153 -2.90 49.70 0.42
N ASP A 154 -1.95 49.18 -0.37
CA ASP A 154 -1.81 49.47 -1.80
C ASP A 154 -2.64 48.58 -2.73
N ILE A 155 -3.43 47.64 -2.17
CA ILE A 155 -4.37 46.74 -2.89
C ILE A 155 -5.06 47.44 -4.08
N ALA A 156 -5.70 48.60 -3.85
CA ALA A 156 -6.48 49.33 -4.85
C ALA A 156 -5.66 49.88 -6.05
N THR A 157 -4.34 49.75 -6.03
CA THR A 157 -3.42 50.13 -7.12
C THR A 157 -2.77 48.93 -7.81
N ASN A 158 -2.85 47.72 -7.24
CA ASN A 158 -2.17 46.52 -7.73
C ASN A 158 -3.17 45.44 -8.13
N ILE A 159 -3.30 45.22 -9.44
CA ILE A 159 -4.25 44.27 -10.03
C ILE A 159 -3.91 42.81 -9.74
N ASP A 160 -2.63 42.45 -9.65
CA ASP A 160 -2.19 41.07 -9.35
C ASP A 160 -2.54 40.70 -7.91
N VAL A 161 -2.23 41.61 -6.96
CA VAL A 161 -2.60 41.48 -5.54
C VAL A 161 -4.11 41.41 -5.39
N THR A 162 -4.85 42.31 -6.05
CA THR A 162 -6.31 42.32 -6.00
C THR A 162 -6.91 41.03 -6.55
N ASN A 163 -6.43 40.52 -7.69
CA ASN A 163 -6.91 39.26 -8.27
C ASN A 163 -6.55 38.04 -7.42
N ALA A 164 -5.43 38.07 -6.69
CA ALA A 164 -5.10 37.05 -5.70
C ALA A 164 -6.08 37.08 -4.51
N LEU A 165 -6.41 38.27 -3.98
CA LEU A 165 -7.39 38.43 -2.90
C LEU A 165 -8.82 38.05 -3.32
N LYS A 166 -9.23 38.35 -4.56
CA LYS A 166 -10.49 37.87 -5.12
C LYS A 166 -10.57 36.33 -5.09
N LYS A 167 -9.53 35.66 -5.61
CA LYS A 167 -9.45 34.19 -5.65
C LYS A 167 -9.47 33.58 -4.23
N LEU A 168 -8.72 34.17 -3.29
CA LEU A 168 -8.69 33.74 -1.90
C LEU A 168 -10.05 33.95 -1.20
N GLY A 169 -10.65 35.14 -1.30
CA GLY A 169 -11.93 35.45 -0.67
C GLY A 169 -13.09 34.60 -1.19
N HIS A 170 -13.14 34.33 -2.50
CA HIS A 170 -14.11 33.38 -3.06
C HIS A 170 -13.89 31.95 -2.52
N GLN A 171 -12.65 31.45 -2.51
CA GLN A 171 -12.34 30.10 -2.01
C GLN A 171 -12.65 29.95 -0.51
N LEU A 172 -12.42 30.98 0.32
CA LEU A 172 -12.86 31.00 1.72
C LEU A 172 -14.39 31.02 1.84
N GLY A 173 -15.07 31.81 1.01
CA GLY A 173 -16.53 31.93 1.00
C GLY A 173 -17.27 30.63 0.62
N LEU A 174 -16.64 29.73 -0.15
CA LEU A 174 -17.21 28.40 -0.46
C LEU A 174 -17.49 27.56 0.79
N PHE A 175 -16.81 27.82 1.91
CA PHE A 175 -16.99 27.12 3.18
C PHE A 175 -18.14 27.66 4.03
N ASN A 176 -18.87 28.68 3.54
CA ASN A 176 -19.84 29.47 4.32
C ASN A 176 -19.18 30.22 5.51
N SER A 177 -17.85 30.38 5.49
CA SER A 177 -17.11 31.27 6.39
C SER A 177 -17.35 32.73 5.98
N PRO A 178 -17.80 33.62 6.89
CA PRO A 178 -17.87 35.06 6.60
C PRO A 178 -16.48 35.62 6.32
N VAL A 179 -16.28 36.18 5.12
CA VAL A 179 -15.01 36.79 4.72
C VAL A 179 -15.17 38.31 4.74
N HIS A 180 -14.23 38.98 5.40
CA HIS A 180 -14.21 40.42 5.57
C HIS A 180 -12.86 40.99 5.14
N VAL A 181 -12.84 42.28 4.79
CA VAL A 181 -11.64 42.98 4.33
C VAL A 181 -11.40 44.22 5.19
N ALA A 182 -10.22 44.27 5.81
CA ALA A 182 -9.68 45.49 6.39
C ALA A 182 -9.06 46.35 5.28
N SER A 183 -9.29 47.66 5.33
CA SER A 183 -8.70 48.60 4.36
C SER A 183 -8.53 49.96 5.01
N TRP A 184 -7.40 50.62 4.74
CA TRP A 184 -7.07 51.94 5.27
C TRP A 184 -6.50 52.83 4.18
N THR A 185 -6.62 54.14 4.37
CA THR A 185 -6.02 55.12 3.45
C THR A 185 -4.54 55.27 3.79
N MET A 186 -3.66 54.97 2.84
CA MET A 186 -2.22 55.19 3.02
C MET A 186 -1.92 56.70 3.09
N THR A 187 -1.49 57.16 4.27
CA THR A 187 -0.93 58.50 4.48
C THR A 187 0.49 58.63 3.95
N SER A 188 1.26 57.54 3.90
CA SER A 188 2.60 57.49 3.31
C SER A 188 3.00 56.06 2.93
N GLU A 189 4.12 55.92 2.20
CA GLU A 189 4.81 54.61 2.00
C GLU A 189 5.17 53.92 3.32
N LYS A 190 5.31 54.65 4.44
CA LYS A 190 5.56 54.07 5.76
C LYS A 190 4.32 53.51 6.44
N ASP A 191 3.14 53.68 5.87
CA ASP A 191 1.86 53.21 6.44
C ASP A 191 1.25 52.08 5.58
N LYS A 192 2.09 51.45 4.75
CA LYS A 192 1.68 50.42 3.77
C LYS A 192 1.34 49.08 4.41
N GLY A 193 2.24 48.53 5.23
CA GLY A 193 2.03 47.27 5.93
C GLY A 193 1.13 47.44 7.15
N VAL A 194 0.41 46.37 7.54
CA VAL A 194 -0.35 46.37 8.80
C VAL A 194 0.58 46.44 10.02
N ASP A 195 1.79 45.88 9.92
CA ASP A 195 2.88 46.10 10.87
C ASP A 195 3.32 47.57 10.89
N ASP A 196 3.69 48.12 9.73
CA ASP A 196 4.20 49.49 9.64
C ASP A 196 3.16 50.52 10.16
N TYR A 197 1.87 50.38 9.81
CA TYR A 197 0.79 51.24 10.32
C TYR A 197 0.61 51.13 11.84
N ILE A 198 0.58 49.91 12.40
CA ILE A 198 0.40 49.71 13.86
C ILE A 198 1.62 50.26 14.63
N LEU A 199 2.83 50.15 14.08
CA LEU A 199 4.05 50.67 14.69
C LEU A 199 4.11 52.22 14.67
N ASN A 200 3.61 52.87 13.61
CA ASN A 200 3.59 54.34 13.51
C ASN A 200 2.46 54.98 14.34
N ASN A 201 1.24 54.41 14.27
CA ASN A 201 0.00 55.05 14.74
C ASN A 201 -0.55 54.41 16.02
N GLY A 202 -0.06 53.23 16.39
CA GLY A 202 -0.52 52.48 17.56
C GLY A 202 -1.81 51.68 17.31
N PHE A 203 -1.91 50.53 17.98
CA PHE A 203 -3.08 49.64 17.86
C PHE A 203 -4.43 50.28 18.26
N PRO A 204 -4.54 51.22 19.22
CA PRO A 204 -5.81 51.91 19.49
C PRO A 204 -6.35 52.69 18.28
N GLN A 205 -5.47 53.32 17.48
CA GLN A 205 -5.88 54.02 16.27
C GLN A 205 -6.24 53.02 15.16
N PHE A 206 -5.43 51.97 14.95
CA PHE A 206 -5.75 50.87 14.03
C PHE A 206 -7.12 50.23 14.32
N ARG A 207 -7.45 50.04 15.60
CA ARG A 207 -8.76 49.51 16.01
C ARG A 207 -9.92 50.43 15.63
N ASN A 208 -9.76 51.74 15.82
CA ASN A 208 -10.82 52.73 15.60
C ASN A 208 -10.97 53.15 14.12
N GLU A 209 -9.88 53.15 13.34
CA GLU A 209 -9.90 53.57 11.94
C GLU A 209 -10.03 52.40 10.96
N VAL A 210 -9.49 51.23 11.29
CA VAL A 210 -9.43 50.07 10.39
C VAL A 210 -10.37 48.96 10.87
N LEU A 211 -10.19 48.43 12.09
CA LEU A 211 -10.98 47.28 12.56
C LEU A 211 -12.47 47.60 12.76
N ALA A 212 -12.80 48.86 13.10
CA ALA A 212 -14.17 49.37 13.19
C ALA A 212 -14.79 49.76 11.83
N ARG A 213 -14.03 49.66 10.73
CA ARG A 213 -14.48 49.96 9.34
C ARG A 213 -14.28 48.79 8.39
N VAL A 214 -14.10 47.59 8.95
CA VAL A 214 -14.05 46.33 8.20
C VAL A 214 -15.36 46.13 7.45
N GLN A 215 -15.26 45.75 6.18
CA GLN A 215 -16.42 45.54 5.30
C GLN A 215 -16.52 44.07 4.85
N PRO A 216 -17.72 43.56 4.52
CA PRO A 216 -17.87 42.26 3.88
C PRO A 216 -17.08 42.15 2.57
N PHE A 217 -16.57 40.96 2.27
CA PHE A 217 -15.83 40.70 1.03
C PHE A 217 -16.67 40.96 -0.24
N THR A 218 -17.99 40.73 -0.19
CA THR A 218 -18.94 41.06 -1.26
C THR A 218 -18.93 42.54 -1.62
N ASP A 219 -18.82 43.40 -0.62
CA ASP A 219 -19.03 44.84 -0.74
C ASP A 219 -17.72 45.50 -1.20
N TRP A 220 -16.60 45.02 -0.64
CA TRP A 220 -15.26 45.29 -1.16
C TRP A 220 -15.12 44.87 -2.63
N LEU A 221 -15.58 43.67 -2.99
CA LEU A 221 -15.51 43.13 -4.35
C LEU A 221 -16.31 44.01 -5.33
N ALA A 222 -17.56 44.34 -4.99
CA ALA A 222 -18.42 45.19 -5.82
C ALA A 222 -17.81 46.58 -6.05
N LYS A 223 -17.23 47.19 -5.00
CA LYS A 223 -16.50 48.47 -5.11
C LYS A 223 -15.29 48.35 -6.04
N VAL A 224 -14.46 47.33 -5.85
CA VAL A 224 -13.24 47.09 -6.62
C VAL A 224 -13.56 46.82 -8.10
N ASP A 225 -14.62 46.06 -8.39
CA ASP A 225 -15.04 45.80 -9.77
C ASP A 225 -15.59 47.05 -10.46
N GLN A 226 -16.20 47.98 -9.72
CA GLN A 226 -16.56 49.29 -10.27
C GLN A 226 -15.30 50.15 -10.53
N GLU A 227 -14.36 50.22 -9.58
CA GLU A 227 -13.10 50.96 -9.77
C GLU A 227 -12.26 50.47 -10.95
N PHE A 228 -12.32 49.18 -11.32
CA PHE A 228 -11.67 48.67 -12.54
C PHE A 228 -12.41 49.06 -13.82
N LYS A 229 -13.75 48.99 -13.84
CA LYS A 229 -14.59 49.43 -14.98
C LYS A 229 -14.40 50.91 -15.26
N ASP A 230 -14.38 51.74 -14.23
CA ASP A 230 -14.16 53.19 -14.31
C ASP A 230 -12.75 53.54 -14.84
N ARG A 231 -11.77 52.62 -14.66
CA ARG A 231 -10.41 52.71 -15.22
C ARG A 231 -10.25 52.06 -16.60
N GLY A 232 -11.34 51.54 -17.19
CA GLY A 232 -11.32 50.88 -18.50
C GLY A 232 -10.62 49.51 -18.52
N ILE A 233 -10.41 48.89 -17.37
CA ILE A 233 -9.75 47.58 -17.25
C ILE A 233 -10.83 46.53 -17.01
N ASN A 234 -11.03 45.62 -17.99
CA ASN A 234 -11.98 44.52 -17.79
C ASN A 234 -11.31 43.36 -17.03
N ALA A 235 -12.04 42.76 -16.08
CA ALA A 235 -11.47 41.86 -15.07
C ALA A 235 -11.81 40.36 -15.29
N ASP A 236 -12.28 40.00 -16.49
CA ASP A 236 -12.91 38.71 -16.80
C ASP A 236 -11.95 37.51 -16.99
N ASP A 237 -10.74 37.54 -16.40
CA ASP A 237 -9.80 36.40 -16.33
C ASP A 237 -9.89 35.67 -14.96
N LEU A 238 -11.14 35.39 -14.57
CA LEU A 238 -11.51 34.46 -13.50
C LEU A 238 -12.40 33.37 -14.10
N PRO A 239 -12.30 32.10 -13.65
CA PRO A 239 -13.22 31.05 -14.06
C PRO A 239 -14.62 31.31 -13.45
N THR A 240 -15.38 32.16 -14.13
CA THR A 240 -16.78 32.45 -13.81
C THR A 240 -17.62 31.21 -14.12
N ASN A 241 -18.49 30.87 -13.16
CA ASN A 241 -19.15 29.56 -13.05
C ASN A 241 -18.17 28.39 -12.83
N ILE A 242 -17.86 28.12 -11.56
CA ILE A 242 -17.82 26.72 -11.09
C ILE A 242 -19.15 26.07 -11.57
N PRO A 243 -19.14 24.97 -12.33
CA PRO A 243 -20.37 24.35 -12.80
C PRO A 243 -21.34 24.08 -11.66
N GLU A 244 -22.65 24.27 -11.87
CA GLU A 244 -23.64 24.21 -10.79
C GLU A 244 -23.63 22.84 -10.07
N ILE A 245 -23.32 21.77 -10.80
CA ILE A 245 -23.12 20.41 -10.28
C ILE A 245 -21.85 20.28 -9.41
N GLU A 246 -20.78 21.01 -9.71
CA GLU A 246 -19.53 21.02 -8.95
C GLU A 246 -19.68 21.81 -7.64
N ALA A 247 -20.42 22.94 -7.65
CA ALA A 247 -20.79 23.63 -6.42
C ALA A 247 -21.64 22.74 -5.49
N LYS A 248 -22.56 21.94 -6.07
CA LYS A 248 -23.37 20.95 -5.34
C LYS A 248 -22.52 19.78 -4.83
N PHE A 249 -21.56 19.30 -5.62
CA PHE A 249 -20.58 18.27 -5.21
C PHE A 249 -19.77 18.72 -4.00
N THR A 250 -19.14 19.90 -4.06
CA THR A 250 -18.33 20.44 -2.95
C THR A 250 -19.16 20.61 -1.69
N LYS A 251 -20.39 21.17 -1.79
CA LYS A 251 -21.28 21.32 -0.64
C LYS A 251 -21.71 19.99 -0.03
N ALA A 252 -21.94 18.96 -0.85
CA ALA A 252 -22.21 17.60 -0.35
C ALA A 252 -20.98 16.98 0.32
N LYS A 253 -19.82 17.03 -0.34
CA LYS A 253 -18.55 16.48 0.17
C LYS A 253 -18.13 17.14 1.49
N MET A 254 -18.40 18.43 1.68
CA MET A 254 -18.13 19.12 2.95
C MET A 254 -18.99 18.63 4.14
N ILE A 255 -20.24 18.21 3.90
CA ILE A 255 -21.22 17.96 4.98
C ILE A 255 -21.37 16.47 5.27
N VAL A 256 -21.24 15.61 4.25
CA VAL A 256 -21.39 14.15 4.36
C VAL A 256 -20.21 13.37 3.77
N GLY A 257 -19.15 14.02 3.29
CA GLY A 257 -18.01 13.38 2.62
C GLY A 257 -17.50 12.16 3.37
N ASP A 258 -16.92 12.39 4.56
CA ASP A 258 -16.31 11.37 5.42
C ASP A 258 -17.30 10.27 5.90
N ARG A 259 -18.59 10.42 5.62
CA ARG A 259 -19.68 9.49 5.97
C ARG A 259 -20.18 8.67 4.78
N ILE A 260 -19.87 9.07 3.55
CA ILE A 260 -20.08 8.28 2.33
C ILE A 260 -18.78 7.54 2.01
N ARG A 261 -18.86 6.23 1.79
CA ARG A 261 -17.74 5.39 1.32
C ARG A 261 -18.19 4.50 0.17
N PHE A 262 -17.29 4.16 -0.75
CA PHE A 262 -17.50 3.08 -1.71
C PHE A 262 -16.84 1.80 -1.19
N ASN A 263 -17.63 0.75 -0.98
CA ASN A 263 -17.12 -0.53 -0.51
C ASN A 263 -16.57 -1.33 -1.71
N GLU A 264 -15.25 -1.42 -1.81
CA GLU A 264 -14.54 -2.15 -2.86
C GLU A 264 -14.81 -3.66 -2.87
N LEU A 265 -15.37 -4.24 -1.82
CA LEU A 265 -15.76 -5.65 -1.82
C LEU A 265 -17.16 -5.80 -2.41
N THR A 266 -18.19 -5.26 -1.75
CA THR A 266 -19.60 -5.42 -2.17
C THR A 266 -19.92 -4.71 -3.49
N LYS A 267 -19.16 -3.66 -3.82
CA LYS A 267 -19.39 -2.67 -4.91
C LYS A 267 -20.60 -1.77 -4.66
N GLU A 268 -20.98 -1.58 -3.40
CA GLU A 268 -22.07 -0.71 -2.98
C GLU A 268 -21.56 0.64 -2.45
N ILE A 269 -22.46 1.64 -2.45
CA ILE A 269 -22.23 2.92 -1.76
C ILE A 269 -22.85 2.81 -0.37
N GLU A 270 -22.05 3.12 0.63
CA GLU A 270 -22.44 3.08 2.02
C GLU A 270 -22.52 4.49 2.62
N PHE A 271 -23.45 4.66 3.55
CA PHE A 271 -23.56 5.82 4.42
C PHE A 271 -23.59 5.37 5.88
N ASP A 272 -22.67 5.90 6.70
CA ASP A 272 -22.44 5.44 8.08
C ASP A 272 -22.24 3.91 8.19
N GLY A 273 -21.56 3.29 7.22
CA GLY A 273 -21.30 1.84 7.18
C GLY A 273 -22.53 0.98 6.84
N LYS A 274 -23.54 1.55 6.16
CA LYS A 274 -24.74 0.84 5.70
C LYS A 274 -25.01 1.13 4.22
N PRO A 275 -25.28 0.12 3.37
CA PRO A 275 -25.67 0.33 1.98
C PRO A 275 -26.85 1.30 1.84
N VAL A 276 -26.80 2.21 0.87
CA VAL A 276 -27.83 3.25 0.70
C VAL A 276 -28.25 3.44 -0.76
N GLY A 277 -29.55 3.44 -1.00
CA GLY A 277 -30.12 3.73 -2.32
C GLY A 277 -30.17 5.24 -2.60
N PHE A 278 -29.87 5.65 -3.84
CA PHE A 278 -29.84 7.07 -4.24
C PHE A 278 -31.12 7.87 -3.91
N ASP A 279 -32.28 7.25 -4.02
CA ASP A 279 -33.57 7.88 -3.68
C ASP A 279 -33.74 8.12 -2.17
N GLU A 280 -33.32 7.16 -1.34
CA GLU A 280 -33.30 7.30 0.12
C GLU A 280 -32.25 8.36 0.54
N PHE A 281 -31.12 8.41 -0.17
CA PHE A 281 -30.04 9.34 0.12
C PHE A 281 -30.47 10.80 -0.02
N LYS A 282 -31.24 11.16 -1.06
CA LYS A 282 -31.75 12.54 -1.21
C LYS A 282 -32.59 12.98 -0.01
N LEU A 283 -33.41 12.09 0.51
CA LEU A 283 -34.26 12.35 1.68
C LEU A 283 -33.44 12.45 2.97
N LYS A 284 -32.43 11.59 3.15
CA LYS A 284 -31.46 11.68 4.27
C LYS A 284 -30.74 13.03 4.30
N LEU A 285 -30.24 13.53 3.16
CA LEU A 285 -29.60 14.85 3.07
C LEU A 285 -30.51 15.99 3.56
N ALA A 286 -31.75 16.03 3.06
CA ALA A 286 -32.70 17.08 3.42
C ALA A 286 -33.15 16.99 4.89
N LEU A 287 -33.46 15.79 5.39
CA LEU A 287 -33.97 15.61 6.75
C LEU A 287 -32.89 15.73 7.83
N MET A 288 -31.76 15.03 7.68
CA MET A 288 -30.73 14.92 8.71
C MET A 288 -29.76 16.10 8.68
N PHE A 289 -29.36 16.56 7.49
CA PHE A 289 -28.30 17.57 7.30
C PHE A 289 -28.82 18.95 6.90
N LYS A 290 -30.14 19.10 6.74
CA LYS A 290 -30.81 20.30 6.19
C LYS A 290 -30.25 20.74 4.83
N LEU A 291 -29.68 19.78 4.10
CA LEU A 291 -29.01 20.01 2.82
C LEU A 291 -29.98 19.75 1.66
N ASP A 292 -30.72 20.80 1.27
CA ASP A 292 -31.47 20.80 0.01
C ASP A 292 -30.53 20.94 -1.19
N LEU A 293 -30.13 19.82 -1.78
CA LEU A 293 -29.50 19.80 -3.10
C LEU A 293 -30.60 19.93 -4.18
N LYS A 294 -30.74 21.15 -4.69
CA LYS A 294 -31.59 21.47 -5.86
C LYS A 294 -31.00 20.90 -7.15
N CYS A 295 -31.11 19.59 -7.31
CA CYS A 295 -30.53 18.82 -8.40
C CYS A 295 -31.49 17.73 -8.91
N ASN A 296 -31.27 17.29 -10.15
CA ASN A 296 -31.99 16.14 -10.70
C ASN A 296 -31.41 14.81 -10.15
N LYS A 297 -32.02 13.67 -10.51
CA LYS A 297 -31.63 12.36 -9.97
C LYS A 297 -30.26 11.88 -10.47
N GLU A 298 -29.89 12.16 -11.71
CA GLU A 298 -28.59 11.79 -12.28
C GLU A 298 -27.46 12.71 -11.79
N ASP A 299 -27.73 14.01 -11.57
CA ASP A 299 -26.80 14.93 -10.90
C ASP A 299 -26.43 14.39 -9.50
N LEU A 300 -27.44 14.08 -8.68
CA LEU A 300 -27.24 13.60 -7.32
C LEU A 300 -26.47 12.29 -7.30
N LYS A 301 -26.86 11.36 -8.16
CA LYS A 301 -26.22 10.06 -8.34
C LYS A 301 -24.75 10.23 -8.74
N SER A 302 -24.44 11.14 -9.66
CA SER A 302 -23.06 11.45 -10.06
C SER A 302 -22.24 12.06 -8.92
N ILE A 303 -22.82 13.00 -8.16
CA ILE A 303 -22.22 13.59 -6.95
C ILE A 303 -21.91 12.51 -5.91
N VAL A 304 -22.89 11.65 -5.60
CA VAL A 304 -22.79 10.61 -4.56
C VAL A 304 -21.80 9.51 -4.97
N ILE A 305 -21.79 9.10 -6.25
CA ILE A 305 -20.78 8.18 -6.79
C ILE A 305 -19.38 8.78 -6.65
N GLN A 306 -19.15 10.04 -7.05
CA GLN A 306 -17.82 10.64 -6.98
C GLN A 306 -17.33 10.77 -5.53
N ILE A 307 -18.19 11.17 -4.58
CA ILE A 307 -17.79 11.24 -3.16
C ILE A 307 -17.49 9.84 -2.61
N ALA A 308 -18.27 8.83 -3.00
CA ALA A 308 -18.03 7.45 -2.59
C ALA A 308 -16.72 6.90 -3.18
N GLU A 309 -16.47 7.09 -4.48
CA GLU A 309 -15.25 6.64 -5.17
C GLU A 309 -14.00 7.36 -4.63
N ASP A 310 -14.08 8.67 -4.32
CA ASP A 310 -13.02 9.42 -3.62
C ASP A 310 -12.68 8.83 -2.24
N ASN A 311 -13.66 8.21 -1.57
CA ASN A 311 -13.57 7.59 -0.26
C ASN A 311 -13.66 6.05 -0.32
N SER A 312 -13.14 5.45 -1.40
CA SER A 312 -13.13 4.00 -1.61
C SER A 312 -12.36 3.28 -0.51
N TYR A 313 -12.85 2.12 -0.07
CA TYR A 313 -12.18 1.28 0.93
C TYR A 313 -12.48 -0.20 0.74
N ASN A 314 -11.59 -1.05 1.24
CA ASN A 314 -11.77 -2.49 1.23
C ASN A 314 -11.85 -3.00 2.68
N PRO A 315 -13.01 -3.55 3.13
CA PRO A 315 -13.19 -3.93 4.53
C PRO A 315 -12.22 -5.02 5.00
N ILE A 316 -11.86 -5.98 4.13
CA ILE A 316 -10.88 -7.03 4.46
C ILE A 316 -9.49 -6.41 4.63
N LYS A 317 -9.12 -5.44 3.78
CA LYS A 317 -7.82 -4.76 3.86
C LYS A 317 -7.69 -3.89 5.12
N GLU A 318 -8.77 -3.24 5.55
CA GLU A 318 -8.82 -2.52 6.83
C GLU A 318 -8.68 -3.48 8.01
N TYR A 319 -9.44 -4.58 8.03
CA TYR A 319 -9.33 -5.64 9.05
C TYR A 319 -7.93 -6.26 9.10
N PHE A 320 -7.31 -6.59 7.95
CA PHE A 320 -5.95 -7.13 7.89
C PHE A 320 -4.88 -6.14 8.41
N ASN A 321 -5.06 -4.83 8.24
CA ASN A 321 -4.18 -3.85 8.87
C ASN A 321 -4.37 -3.81 10.39
N GLN A 322 -5.62 -3.73 10.88
CA GLN A 322 -5.95 -3.72 12.31
C GLN A 322 -5.43 -4.98 13.04
N CYS A 323 -5.55 -6.15 12.40
CA CYS A 323 -4.98 -7.41 12.89
C CYS A 323 -3.46 -7.33 13.02
N ASN A 324 -2.77 -6.76 12.02
CA ASN A 324 -1.30 -6.66 12.01
C ASN A 324 -0.76 -5.61 12.98
N GLU A 325 -1.49 -4.50 13.18
CA GLU A 325 -1.20 -3.49 14.20
C GLU A 325 -1.34 -4.06 15.62
N SER A 326 -2.29 -4.99 15.83
CA SER A 326 -2.53 -5.65 17.12
C SER A 326 -1.64 -6.89 17.35
N HIS A 327 -1.28 -7.60 16.29
CA HIS A 327 -0.62 -8.90 16.32
C HIS A 327 0.39 -9.04 15.17
N SER A 328 1.63 -8.61 15.39
CA SER A 328 2.71 -8.70 14.40
C SER A 328 3.65 -9.91 14.57
N ASP A 329 3.55 -10.68 15.66
CA ASP A 329 4.41 -11.85 15.86
C ASP A 329 4.04 -12.99 14.89
N THR A 330 5.00 -13.40 14.05
CA THR A 330 4.79 -14.51 13.09
C THR A 330 4.88 -15.91 13.71
N SER A 331 5.27 -16.05 14.98
CA SER A 331 5.42 -17.35 15.66
C SER A 331 4.11 -18.15 15.74
N ILE A 332 2.95 -17.47 15.82
CA ILE A 332 1.63 -18.12 15.88
C ILE A 332 1.29 -18.90 14.60
N LEU A 333 1.90 -18.54 13.46
CA LEU A 333 1.74 -19.30 12.21
C LEU A 333 2.37 -20.69 12.31
N ASP A 334 3.34 -20.87 13.19
CA ASP A 334 4.14 -22.09 13.25
C ASP A 334 3.40 -23.22 13.97
N GLY A 335 3.60 -24.43 13.45
CA GLY A 335 2.89 -25.63 13.87
C GLY A 335 1.38 -25.63 13.61
N ILE A 336 0.78 -24.65 12.94
CA ILE A 336 -0.66 -24.63 12.59
C ILE A 336 -1.16 -25.99 12.06
N ALA A 337 -0.40 -26.67 11.19
CA ALA A 337 -0.78 -27.99 10.68
C ALA A 337 -0.92 -29.06 11.80
N LYS A 338 -0.10 -28.99 12.85
CA LYS A 338 -0.19 -29.84 14.04
C LYS A 338 -1.29 -29.38 14.99
N ARG A 339 -1.36 -28.06 15.24
CA ARG A 339 -2.29 -27.42 16.20
C ARG A 339 -3.75 -27.63 15.75
N PHE A 340 -4.06 -27.47 14.47
CA PHE A 340 -5.40 -27.62 13.94
C PHE A 340 -5.69 -28.97 13.28
N PHE A 341 -4.82 -29.47 12.38
CA PHE A 341 -5.10 -30.69 11.60
C PHE A 341 -4.51 -31.98 12.20
N GLY A 342 -3.64 -31.88 13.21
CA GLY A 342 -3.07 -33.04 13.92
C GLY A 342 -1.89 -33.70 13.23
N THR A 343 -1.34 -33.10 12.18
CA THR A 343 -0.24 -33.67 11.37
C THR A 343 1.11 -33.02 11.66
N ASN A 344 2.20 -33.79 11.63
CA ASN A 344 3.56 -33.35 11.92
C ASN A 344 4.44 -33.19 10.67
N ASN A 345 3.92 -33.41 9.45
CA ASN A 345 4.71 -33.29 8.21
C ASN A 345 5.07 -31.81 7.94
N PRO A 346 6.37 -31.45 7.84
CA PRO A 346 6.80 -30.07 7.58
C PRO A 346 6.22 -29.48 6.29
N LEU A 347 5.99 -30.29 5.26
CA LEU A 347 5.44 -29.82 3.98
C LEU A 347 4.02 -29.25 4.14
N TYR A 348 3.20 -29.85 5.01
CA TYR A 348 1.84 -29.34 5.29
C TYR A 348 1.88 -28.04 6.07
N GLN A 349 2.87 -27.86 6.96
CA GLN A 349 3.09 -26.57 7.62
C GLN A 349 3.47 -25.47 6.62
N VAL A 350 4.34 -25.78 5.64
CA VAL A 350 4.67 -24.88 4.52
C VAL A 350 3.43 -24.52 3.69
N PHE A 351 2.58 -25.51 3.36
CA PHE A 351 1.34 -25.28 2.61
C PHE A 351 0.39 -24.29 3.29
N VAL A 352 0.12 -24.42 4.60
CA VAL A 352 -0.81 -23.50 5.29
C VAL A 352 -0.21 -22.10 5.42
N ARG A 353 1.06 -21.99 5.84
CA ARG A 353 1.74 -20.70 6.00
C ARG A 353 1.74 -19.92 4.67
N LYS A 354 2.13 -20.57 3.57
CA LYS A 354 2.11 -19.96 2.23
C LYS A 354 0.70 -19.66 1.72
N TRP A 355 -0.32 -20.45 2.07
CA TRP A 355 -1.72 -20.15 1.71
C TRP A 355 -2.30 -18.94 2.47
N LEU A 356 -1.99 -18.79 3.76
CA LEU A 356 -2.38 -17.59 4.52
C LEU A 356 -1.74 -16.33 3.89
N ILE A 357 -0.44 -16.38 3.59
CA ILE A 357 0.29 -15.28 2.95
C ILE A 357 -0.24 -15.03 1.52
N SER A 358 -0.65 -16.07 0.77
CA SER A 358 -1.23 -15.89 -0.58
C SER A 358 -2.62 -15.24 -0.53
N THR A 359 -3.37 -15.48 0.54
CA THR A 359 -4.67 -14.86 0.80
C THR A 359 -4.50 -13.39 1.18
N VAL A 360 -3.51 -13.05 2.01
CA VAL A 360 -3.11 -11.65 2.25
C VAL A 360 -2.64 -10.99 0.96
N ALA A 361 -1.77 -11.63 0.18
CA ALA A 361 -1.25 -11.09 -1.08
C ALA A 361 -2.36 -10.76 -2.07
N ARG A 362 -3.43 -11.57 -2.14
CA ARG A 362 -4.62 -11.34 -2.99
C ARG A 362 -5.47 -10.15 -2.55
N VAL A 363 -5.45 -9.77 -1.27
CA VAL A 363 -6.16 -8.57 -0.76
C VAL A 363 -5.28 -7.32 -0.85
N MET A 364 -4.00 -7.44 -0.54
CA MET A 364 -3.04 -6.33 -0.55
C MET A 364 -2.64 -5.91 -1.98
N ASN A 365 -2.51 -6.88 -2.89
CA ASN A 365 -2.18 -6.71 -4.29
C ASN A 365 -3.17 -7.52 -5.18
N PRO A 366 -4.40 -7.02 -5.37
CA PRO A 366 -5.42 -7.70 -6.15
C PRO A 366 -4.95 -8.12 -7.54
N GLY A 367 -5.25 -9.37 -7.92
CA GLY A 367 -4.81 -9.95 -9.19
C GLY A 367 -3.37 -10.46 -9.21
N CYS A 368 -2.64 -10.45 -8.08
CA CYS A 368 -1.37 -11.16 -7.95
C CYS A 368 -1.52 -12.66 -8.30
N LYS A 369 -0.41 -13.31 -8.65
CA LYS A 369 -0.43 -14.71 -9.06
C LYS A 369 -0.58 -15.64 -7.85
N VAL A 370 -1.76 -16.25 -7.74
CA VAL A 370 -2.03 -17.43 -6.91
C VAL A 370 -2.84 -18.40 -7.77
N ASP A 371 -2.21 -19.48 -8.25
CA ASP A 371 -2.85 -20.55 -9.03
C ASP A 371 -2.82 -21.92 -8.36
N THR A 372 -2.70 -21.90 -7.04
CA THR A 372 -2.82 -23.06 -6.14
C THR A 372 -4.07 -22.92 -5.25
N ALA A 373 -4.56 -24.03 -4.72
CA ALA A 373 -5.66 -24.11 -3.77
C ALA A 373 -5.28 -25.04 -2.60
N LEU A 374 -5.62 -24.66 -1.37
CA LEU A 374 -5.43 -25.48 -0.18
C LEU A 374 -6.62 -26.43 0.01
N ILE A 375 -6.35 -27.73 0.08
CA ILE A 375 -7.38 -28.77 0.14
C ILE A 375 -7.28 -29.53 1.46
N LEU A 376 -8.34 -29.53 2.27
CA LEU A 376 -8.40 -30.32 3.49
C LEU A 376 -9.14 -31.64 3.23
N GLN A 377 -8.44 -32.74 3.45
CA GLN A 377 -8.94 -34.11 3.32
C GLN A 377 -9.15 -34.75 4.69
N GLY A 378 -10.19 -35.55 4.86
CA GLY A 378 -10.41 -36.32 6.10
C GLY A 378 -11.87 -36.70 6.26
N GLU A 379 -12.25 -37.31 7.38
CA GLU A 379 -13.64 -37.74 7.60
C GLU A 379 -14.65 -36.57 7.63
N GLN A 380 -15.93 -36.89 7.44
CA GLN A 380 -17.04 -35.93 7.59
C GLN A 380 -17.16 -35.48 9.06
N GLY A 381 -17.62 -34.25 9.31
CA GLY A 381 -17.80 -33.73 10.68
C GLY A 381 -16.51 -33.32 11.42
N THR A 382 -15.33 -33.51 10.81
CA THR A 382 -14.03 -33.07 11.36
C THR A 382 -13.85 -31.55 11.46
N GLY A 383 -14.72 -30.76 10.80
CA GLY A 383 -14.74 -29.28 10.87
C GLY A 383 -14.02 -28.55 9.72
N LYS A 384 -13.68 -29.25 8.62
CA LYS A 384 -12.85 -28.73 7.52
C LYS A 384 -13.37 -27.42 6.90
N SER A 385 -14.64 -27.38 6.47
CA SER A 385 -15.28 -26.17 5.94
C SER A 385 -15.41 -25.08 7.01
N THR A 386 -15.67 -25.46 8.26
CA THR A 386 -15.77 -24.54 9.41
C THR A 386 -14.43 -23.85 9.72
N PHE A 387 -13.29 -24.52 9.49
CA PHE A 387 -11.96 -23.90 9.62
C PHE A 387 -11.81 -22.72 8.63
N PHE A 388 -12.17 -22.94 7.37
CA PHE A 388 -12.11 -21.89 6.35
C PHE A 388 -13.12 -20.77 6.63
N ARG A 389 -14.37 -21.12 7.00
CA ARG A 389 -15.40 -20.14 7.35
C ARG A 389 -15.02 -19.28 8.55
N VAL A 390 -14.41 -19.85 9.60
CA VAL A 390 -13.97 -19.08 10.78
C VAL A 390 -12.78 -18.17 10.48
N LEU A 391 -11.85 -18.57 9.61
CA LEU A 391 -10.78 -17.66 9.16
C LEU A 391 -11.34 -16.52 8.32
N ALA A 392 -12.21 -16.81 7.35
CA ALA A 392 -12.86 -15.79 6.53
C ALA A 392 -13.79 -14.86 7.33
N GLY A 393 -14.54 -15.40 8.28
CA GLY A 393 -15.77 -14.80 8.79
C GLY A 393 -16.97 -15.14 7.90
N ASP A 394 -18.17 -15.23 8.49
CA ASP A 394 -19.41 -15.49 7.74
C ASP A 394 -19.68 -14.39 6.70
N GLU A 395 -19.16 -13.19 6.93
CA GLU A 395 -19.23 -12.01 6.08
C GLU A 395 -18.43 -12.09 4.77
N TRP A 396 -17.36 -12.90 4.72
CA TRP A 396 -16.44 -12.98 3.56
C TRP A 396 -16.19 -14.43 3.09
N PHE A 397 -17.05 -15.37 3.49
CA PHE A 397 -16.98 -16.77 3.10
C PHE A 397 -18.04 -17.11 2.05
N CYS A 398 -17.65 -17.90 1.03
CA CYS A 398 -18.58 -18.42 0.04
C CYS A 398 -18.34 -19.91 -0.21
N ASP A 399 -19.33 -20.74 0.07
CA ASP A 399 -19.40 -22.18 -0.24
C ASP A 399 -20.47 -22.52 -1.30
N ASP A 400 -21.45 -21.62 -1.53
CA ASP A 400 -22.44 -21.69 -2.60
C ASP A 400 -21.85 -21.29 -3.98
N MET A 401 -20.86 -22.07 -4.44
CA MET A 401 -20.24 -21.93 -5.76
C MET A 401 -20.87 -22.90 -6.77
N GLY A 402 -21.70 -22.34 -7.65
CA GLY A 402 -22.22 -23.06 -8.82
C GLY A 402 -21.17 -23.29 -9.93
N SER A 403 -21.63 -23.49 -11.17
CA SER A 403 -20.72 -23.70 -12.30
C SER A 403 -19.74 -22.53 -12.48
N VAL A 404 -18.45 -22.85 -12.59
CA VAL A 404 -17.34 -21.91 -12.83
C VAL A 404 -17.49 -21.09 -14.14
N SER A 405 -18.45 -21.46 -15.00
CA SER A 405 -18.82 -20.72 -16.22
C SER A 405 -19.88 -19.63 -16.02
N ASP A 406 -20.53 -19.58 -14.87
CA ASP A 406 -21.62 -18.64 -14.55
C ASP A 406 -21.06 -17.32 -13.98
N LYS A 407 -21.56 -16.19 -14.49
CA LYS A 407 -21.04 -14.85 -14.22
C LYS A 407 -21.35 -14.39 -12.81
N ASP A 408 -22.48 -14.83 -12.25
CA ASP A 408 -22.91 -14.42 -10.92
C ASP A 408 -22.07 -15.11 -9.84
N GLN A 409 -21.59 -16.34 -10.09
CA GLN A 409 -20.61 -17.03 -9.24
C GLN A 409 -19.24 -16.32 -9.25
N VAL A 410 -18.81 -15.80 -10.40
CA VAL A 410 -17.59 -14.97 -10.46
C VAL A 410 -17.77 -13.69 -9.64
N LEU A 411 -18.97 -13.07 -9.66
CA LEU A 411 -19.25 -11.89 -8.84
C LEU A 411 -19.22 -12.22 -7.33
N LYS A 412 -19.82 -13.34 -6.88
CA LYS A 412 -19.72 -13.81 -5.48
C LYS A 412 -18.26 -13.96 -5.03
N MET A 413 -17.41 -14.58 -5.85
CA MET A 413 -15.99 -14.73 -5.55
C MET A 413 -15.28 -13.37 -5.40
N HIS A 414 -15.60 -12.37 -6.23
CA HIS A 414 -15.07 -11.00 -6.08
C HIS A 414 -15.58 -10.25 -4.84
N GLN A 415 -16.62 -10.77 -4.18
CA GLN A 415 -17.16 -10.30 -2.90
C GLN A 415 -16.67 -11.15 -1.70
N SER A 416 -15.78 -12.12 -1.91
CA SER A 416 -15.35 -13.10 -0.88
C SER A 416 -13.84 -13.05 -0.60
N LEU A 417 -13.45 -13.38 0.64
CA LEU A 417 -12.05 -13.61 1.03
C LEU A 417 -11.62 -15.06 0.80
N ILE A 418 -12.46 -16.01 1.22
CA ILE A 418 -12.22 -17.44 0.98
C ILE A 418 -13.45 -18.02 0.26
N THR A 419 -13.19 -18.63 -0.88
CA THR A 419 -14.20 -19.36 -1.67
C THR A 419 -13.93 -20.85 -1.56
N GLU A 420 -14.81 -21.61 -0.90
CA GLU A 420 -14.73 -23.07 -0.82
C GLU A 420 -15.40 -23.70 -2.05
N TRP A 421 -14.69 -24.61 -2.71
CA TRP A 421 -15.31 -25.66 -3.51
C TRP A 421 -15.65 -26.85 -2.62
N ALA A 422 -16.90 -26.86 -2.14
CA ALA A 422 -17.48 -28.03 -1.50
C ALA A 422 -17.56 -29.21 -2.49
N GLU A 423 -17.41 -30.43 -1.98
CA GLU A 423 -17.45 -31.68 -2.79
C GLU A 423 -16.54 -31.65 -4.03
N LEU A 424 -15.27 -31.27 -3.84
CA LEU A 424 -14.23 -31.24 -4.89
C LEU A 424 -14.13 -32.54 -5.73
N GLU A 425 -14.51 -33.67 -5.14
CA GLU A 425 -14.67 -34.98 -5.77
C GLU A 425 -15.63 -35.03 -6.97
N ASN A 426 -16.60 -34.11 -7.08
CA ASN A 426 -17.45 -33.92 -8.27
C ASN A 426 -16.72 -33.11 -9.36
N ILE A 427 -15.79 -32.24 -8.96
CA ILE A 427 -15.02 -31.33 -9.82
C ILE A 427 -13.77 -32.02 -10.42
N PHE A 428 -13.26 -33.08 -9.80
CA PHE A 428 -12.18 -33.94 -10.32
C PHE A 428 -12.60 -34.84 -11.50
N SER A 429 -13.42 -34.32 -12.42
CA SER A 429 -13.69 -34.88 -13.74
C SER A 429 -12.65 -34.38 -14.76
N LYS A 430 -12.36 -35.13 -15.84
CA LYS A 430 -11.41 -34.66 -16.88
C LYS A 430 -11.91 -33.40 -17.62
N SER A 431 -13.22 -33.13 -17.67
CA SER A 431 -13.78 -31.89 -18.25
C SER A 431 -13.67 -30.67 -17.33
N ASP A 432 -13.74 -30.88 -16.01
CA ASP A 432 -13.92 -29.82 -15.03
C ASP A 432 -12.60 -29.43 -14.33
N ILE A 433 -11.65 -30.36 -14.24
CA ILE A 433 -10.24 -30.07 -13.92
C ILE A 433 -9.66 -29.01 -14.88
N SER A 434 -9.97 -29.10 -16.18
CA SER A 434 -9.53 -28.09 -17.16
C SER A 434 -10.18 -26.73 -16.92
N LYS A 435 -11.47 -26.75 -16.51
CA LYS A 435 -12.23 -25.65 -15.90
C LYS A 435 -11.40 -24.91 -14.83
N VAL A 436 -11.09 -25.67 -13.78
CA VAL A 436 -10.38 -25.26 -12.57
C VAL A 436 -8.96 -24.78 -12.85
N LYS A 437 -8.18 -25.47 -13.69
CA LYS A 437 -6.83 -25.05 -14.08
C LYS A 437 -6.84 -23.64 -14.67
N GLY A 438 -7.77 -23.35 -15.59
CA GLY A 438 -7.92 -22.03 -16.18
C GLY A 438 -8.35 -20.98 -15.16
N TYR A 439 -9.30 -21.34 -14.28
CA TYR A 439 -9.82 -20.44 -13.26
C TYR A 439 -8.77 -20.05 -12.20
N LEU A 440 -8.11 -21.03 -11.56
CA LEU A 440 -6.99 -20.79 -10.64
C LEU A 440 -5.87 -20.00 -11.32
N SER A 441 -5.60 -20.25 -12.60
CA SER A 441 -4.54 -19.55 -13.32
C SER A 441 -4.82 -18.05 -13.54
N SER A 442 -6.05 -17.57 -13.38
CA SER A 442 -6.43 -16.19 -13.72
C SER A 442 -6.04 -15.15 -12.66
N SER A 443 -5.63 -13.98 -13.14
CA SER A 443 -5.41 -12.76 -12.36
C SER A 443 -6.60 -11.80 -12.40
N THR A 444 -7.37 -11.77 -13.50
CA THR A 444 -8.44 -10.79 -13.73
C THR A 444 -9.65 -11.42 -14.41
N ASP A 445 -10.84 -10.88 -14.15
CA ASP A 445 -12.09 -11.27 -14.82
C ASP A 445 -12.74 -10.07 -15.51
N LYS A 446 -13.42 -10.32 -16.64
CA LYS A 446 -14.12 -9.28 -17.40
C LYS A 446 -15.62 -9.35 -17.09
N ILE A 447 -16.03 -8.63 -16.05
CA ILE A 447 -17.38 -8.68 -15.47
C ILE A 447 -18.17 -7.42 -15.85
N ARG A 448 -19.44 -7.57 -16.20
CA ARG A 448 -20.39 -6.46 -16.26
C ARG A 448 -21.21 -6.48 -14.97
N LEU A 449 -20.98 -5.51 -14.09
CA LEU A 449 -21.75 -5.34 -12.86
C LEU A 449 -23.24 -5.11 -13.19
N PRO A 450 -24.20 -5.47 -12.31
CA PRO A 450 -25.64 -5.37 -12.59
C PRO A 450 -26.10 -3.98 -13.06
N TYR A 451 -25.55 -2.91 -12.48
CA TYR A 451 -25.81 -1.51 -12.86
C TYR A 451 -24.71 -0.92 -13.77
N GLY A 452 -23.77 -1.74 -14.22
CA GLY A 452 -22.66 -1.35 -15.08
C GLY A 452 -23.09 -1.15 -16.53
N ALA A 453 -22.95 0.07 -17.05
CA ALA A 453 -23.16 0.38 -18.47
C ALA A 453 -22.14 -0.32 -19.40
N ARG A 454 -20.98 -0.73 -18.86
CA ARG A 454 -19.88 -1.39 -19.57
C ARG A 454 -19.28 -2.52 -18.72
N THR A 455 -18.69 -3.51 -19.37
CA THR A 455 -17.83 -4.52 -18.73
C THR A 455 -16.57 -3.85 -18.17
N LYS A 456 -16.25 -4.06 -16.89
CA LYS A 456 -14.97 -3.66 -16.28
C LYS A 456 -14.04 -4.89 -16.20
N SER A 457 -12.73 -4.65 -16.22
CA SER A 457 -11.75 -5.69 -15.86
C SER A 457 -11.50 -5.60 -14.36
N MET A 458 -11.78 -6.68 -13.63
CA MET A 458 -11.69 -6.73 -12.17
C MET A 458 -10.54 -7.65 -11.74
N PRO A 459 -9.54 -7.16 -11.00
CA PRO A 459 -8.47 -8.00 -10.47
C PRO A 459 -9.00 -8.88 -9.34
N ARG A 460 -8.64 -10.17 -9.36
CA ARG A 460 -9.14 -11.16 -8.39
C ARG A 460 -8.52 -10.97 -7.00
N MET A 461 -9.39 -10.73 -6.03
CA MET A 461 -9.12 -10.82 -4.60
C MET A 461 -9.46 -12.22 -4.08
N GLY A 462 -9.15 -12.47 -2.81
CA GLY A 462 -9.43 -13.74 -2.12
C GLY A 462 -8.65 -14.95 -2.65
N THR A 463 -8.87 -16.11 -2.02
CA THR A 463 -8.32 -17.40 -2.45
C THR A 463 -9.38 -18.49 -2.53
N ILE A 464 -9.07 -19.53 -3.31
CA ILE A 464 -9.92 -20.70 -3.45
C ILE A 464 -9.34 -21.83 -2.60
N VAL A 465 -10.23 -22.50 -1.88
CA VAL A 465 -9.94 -23.67 -1.04
C VAL A 465 -10.93 -24.78 -1.39
N GLY A 466 -10.78 -25.94 -0.79
CA GLY A 466 -11.81 -26.96 -0.88
C GLY A 466 -11.65 -28.07 0.14
N THR A 467 -12.69 -28.90 0.24
CA THR A 467 -12.71 -30.03 1.16
C THR A 467 -13.21 -31.30 0.46
N THR A 468 -12.77 -32.44 0.98
CA THR A 468 -13.16 -33.76 0.46
C THR A 468 -13.10 -34.82 1.56
N ASN A 469 -13.90 -35.87 1.41
CA ASN A 469 -13.88 -37.05 2.27
C ASN A 469 -13.21 -38.26 1.59
N LYS A 470 -12.84 -38.16 0.32
CA LYS A 470 -12.19 -39.23 -0.45
C LYS A 470 -10.67 -39.15 -0.30
N LEU A 471 -10.02 -40.31 -0.20
CA LEU A 471 -8.56 -40.46 -0.18
C LEU A 471 -7.97 -40.24 -1.58
N ASP A 472 -8.54 -40.93 -2.56
CA ASP A 472 -8.15 -40.94 -3.97
C ASP A 472 -8.90 -39.84 -4.76
N VAL A 473 -8.31 -38.64 -4.82
CA VAL A 473 -8.94 -37.47 -5.46
C VAL A 473 -8.18 -36.92 -6.67
N LEU A 474 -6.86 -37.09 -6.70
CA LEU A 474 -6.04 -36.63 -7.82
C LEU A 474 -6.10 -37.62 -8.99
N ARG A 475 -6.17 -37.07 -10.21
CA ARG A 475 -6.47 -37.83 -11.45
C ARG A 475 -5.77 -37.28 -12.68
N ASP A 476 -4.93 -36.25 -12.53
CA ASP A 476 -4.29 -35.55 -13.65
C ASP A 476 -2.91 -35.01 -13.22
N PRO A 477 -1.84 -35.79 -13.44
CA PRO A 477 -0.47 -35.43 -13.03
C PRO A 477 0.03 -34.06 -13.54
N THR A 478 -0.63 -33.45 -14.54
CA THR A 478 -0.31 -32.09 -15.03
C THR A 478 -1.05 -30.97 -14.28
N GLY A 479 -2.14 -31.32 -13.61
CA GLY A 479 -2.94 -30.44 -12.75
C GLY A 479 -2.52 -30.46 -11.30
N ASP A 480 -2.18 -31.64 -10.80
CA ASP A 480 -2.02 -31.99 -9.38
C ASP A 480 -1.12 -31.03 -8.59
N ARG A 481 -0.09 -30.44 -9.21
CA ARG A 481 0.78 -29.39 -8.60
C ARG A 481 0.04 -28.15 -8.08
N ARG A 482 -1.22 -27.95 -8.46
CA ARG A 482 -2.07 -26.83 -8.02
C ARG A 482 -2.85 -27.13 -6.74
N PHE A 483 -2.89 -28.37 -6.29
CA PHE A 483 -3.65 -28.77 -5.10
C PHE A 483 -2.68 -29.11 -3.96
N TRP A 484 -2.75 -28.32 -2.89
CA TRP A 484 -1.97 -28.53 -1.68
C TRP A 484 -2.84 -29.32 -0.69
N LEU A 485 -2.76 -30.65 -0.75
CA LEU A 485 -3.56 -31.51 0.11
C LEU A 485 -2.94 -31.66 1.50
N ILE A 486 -3.79 -31.55 2.52
CA ILE A 486 -3.43 -31.84 3.92
C ILE A 486 -4.47 -32.80 4.51
N PRO A 487 -4.04 -33.99 4.97
CA PRO A 487 -4.86 -34.87 5.80
C PRO A 487 -5.14 -34.27 7.18
N VAL A 488 -6.42 -34.23 7.54
CA VAL A 488 -6.95 -33.78 8.83
C VAL A 488 -7.19 -35.01 9.70
N ALA A 489 -6.21 -35.33 10.55
CA ALA A 489 -6.15 -36.55 11.36
C ALA A 489 -6.92 -36.46 12.70
N LYS A 490 -7.60 -35.33 12.97
CA LYS A 490 -8.38 -35.09 14.19
C LYS A 490 -9.50 -34.08 13.93
N LYS A 491 -10.49 -34.02 14.82
CA LYS A 491 -11.46 -32.90 14.84
C LYS A 491 -10.74 -31.57 15.10
N ILE A 492 -11.01 -30.57 14.27
CA ILE A 492 -10.38 -29.25 14.36
C ILE A 492 -10.89 -28.52 15.62
N PRO A 493 -10.01 -27.91 16.45
CA PRO A 493 -10.41 -27.13 17.63
C PRO A 493 -10.92 -25.76 17.21
N ILE A 494 -12.18 -25.69 16.77
CA ILE A 494 -12.81 -24.48 16.22
C ILE A 494 -12.82 -23.29 17.21
N ASP A 495 -13.00 -23.53 18.50
CA ASP A 495 -13.06 -22.43 19.48
C ASP A 495 -11.69 -21.83 19.79
N LEU A 496 -10.61 -22.62 19.66
CA LEU A 496 -9.24 -22.09 19.64
C LEU A 496 -8.99 -21.29 18.35
N LEU A 497 -9.48 -21.76 17.20
CA LEU A 497 -9.33 -21.04 15.93
C LEU A 497 -10.02 -19.67 15.96
N LYS A 498 -11.18 -19.55 16.60
CA LYS A 498 -11.86 -18.26 16.82
C LYS A 498 -11.04 -17.31 17.70
N GLN A 499 -10.38 -17.83 18.74
CA GLN A 499 -9.53 -17.04 19.64
C GLN A 499 -8.24 -16.57 18.95
N GLU A 500 -7.73 -17.36 17.98
CA GLU A 500 -6.49 -17.05 17.26
C GLU A 500 -6.69 -16.34 15.91
N ARG A 501 -7.92 -16.23 15.36
CA ARG A 501 -8.22 -15.71 14.00
C ARG A 501 -7.43 -14.44 13.67
N ASP A 502 -7.60 -13.41 14.49
CA ASP A 502 -7.05 -12.07 14.24
C ASP A 502 -5.53 -12.07 14.38
N ALA A 503 -4.97 -12.88 15.29
CA ALA A 503 -3.53 -13.04 15.45
C ALA A 503 -2.89 -13.84 14.29
N ILE A 504 -3.57 -14.87 13.78
CA ILE A 504 -3.16 -15.61 12.58
C ILE A 504 -3.14 -14.68 11.35
N TRP A 505 -4.15 -13.82 11.18
CA TRP A 505 -4.15 -12.86 10.07
C TRP A 505 -3.11 -11.76 10.23
N GLY A 506 -2.96 -11.17 11.43
CA GLY A 506 -1.96 -10.14 11.70
C GLY A 506 -0.53 -10.64 11.45
N ALA A 507 -0.26 -11.89 11.85
CA ALA A 507 0.98 -12.59 11.59
C ALA A 507 1.21 -12.89 10.10
N ALA A 508 0.18 -13.33 9.37
CA ALA A 508 0.27 -13.56 7.92
C ALA A 508 0.50 -12.26 7.15
N VAL A 509 -0.06 -11.14 7.62
CA VAL A 509 0.19 -9.79 7.10
C VAL A 509 1.61 -9.33 7.42
N GLN A 510 2.15 -9.65 8.60
CA GLN A 510 3.55 -9.35 8.89
C GLN A 510 4.50 -10.15 7.98
N ALA A 511 4.27 -11.46 7.82
CA ALA A 511 5.05 -12.30 6.92
C ALA A 511 5.03 -11.77 5.48
N TYR A 512 3.87 -11.35 4.98
CA TYR A 512 3.74 -10.67 3.68
C TYR A 512 4.52 -9.35 3.62
N LYS A 513 4.39 -8.46 4.61
CA LYS A 513 5.11 -7.17 4.68
C LYS A 513 6.64 -7.36 4.77
N SER A 514 7.08 -8.44 5.42
CA SER A 514 8.50 -8.85 5.51
C SER A 514 9.02 -9.60 4.27
N GLY A 515 8.21 -9.74 3.20
CA GLY A 515 8.64 -10.30 1.92
C GLY A 515 8.64 -11.83 1.83
N GLU A 516 7.96 -12.54 2.74
CA GLU A 516 7.88 -14.01 2.69
C GLU A 516 7.10 -14.49 1.45
N THR A 517 7.65 -15.49 0.75
CA THR A 517 7.08 -15.96 -0.53
C THR A 517 5.86 -16.86 -0.33
N TRP A 518 4.72 -16.48 -0.91
CA TRP A 518 3.46 -17.23 -0.83
C TRP A 518 3.32 -18.39 -1.83
N TYR A 519 4.37 -18.70 -2.58
CA TYR A 519 4.43 -19.77 -3.57
C TYR A 519 5.57 -20.75 -3.24
N LEU A 520 5.46 -21.99 -3.72
CA LEU A 520 6.48 -23.01 -3.49
C LEU A 520 7.73 -22.73 -4.33
N ASN A 521 8.91 -22.87 -3.73
CA ASN A 521 10.18 -22.94 -4.43
C ASN A 521 10.36 -24.31 -5.12
N SER A 522 11.40 -24.47 -5.96
CA SER A 522 11.63 -25.69 -6.74
C SER A 522 11.78 -26.98 -5.91
N ALA A 523 12.31 -26.90 -4.70
CA ALA A 523 12.47 -28.05 -3.80
C ALA A 523 11.14 -28.39 -3.10
N GLU A 524 10.45 -27.38 -2.55
CA GLU A 524 9.10 -27.52 -1.98
C GLU A 524 8.10 -28.06 -3.02
N GLN A 525 8.18 -27.59 -4.27
CA GLN A 525 7.34 -28.07 -5.37
C GLN A 525 7.64 -29.53 -5.71
N LYS A 526 8.90 -29.98 -5.66
CA LYS A 526 9.27 -31.39 -5.86
C LYS A 526 8.72 -32.28 -4.74
N GLN A 527 8.79 -31.81 -3.48
CA GLN A 527 8.18 -32.48 -2.33
C GLN A 527 6.64 -32.53 -2.46
N SER A 528 6.00 -31.45 -2.92
CA SER A 528 4.56 -31.40 -3.22
C SER A 528 4.16 -32.41 -4.30
N THR A 529 4.94 -32.57 -5.37
CA THR A 529 4.65 -33.58 -6.41
C THR A 529 4.71 -35.00 -5.83
N ALA A 530 5.78 -35.33 -5.08
CA ALA A 530 5.92 -36.66 -4.46
C ALA A 530 4.82 -36.94 -3.40
N ASN A 531 4.45 -35.93 -2.61
CA ASN A 531 3.32 -36.01 -1.69
C ASN A 531 1.99 -36.31 -2.42
N ASN A 532 1.80 -35.74 -3.61
CA ASN A 532 0.56 -35.87 -4.37
C ASN A 532 0.41 -37.26 -5.04
N GLU A 533 1.50 -38.03 -5.18
CA GLU A 533 1.43 -39.45 -5.58
C GLU A 533 0.60 -40.29 -4.59
N ALA A 534 0.61 -39.96 -3.29
CA ALA A 534 -0.16 -40.65 -2.24
C ALA A 534 -1.67 -40.31 -2.20
N PHE A 535 -2.11 -39.31 -2.98
CA PHE A 535 -3.52 -38.91 -3.12
C PHE A 535 -4.05 -39.14 -4.55
N SER A 536 -3.25 -39.81 -5.38
CA SER A 536 -3.52 -40.09 -6.79
C SER A 536 -4.30 -41.39 -6.94
N ALA A 537 -5.48 -41.30 -7.56
CA ALA A 537 -6.40 -42.42 -7.71
C ALA A 537 -5.73 -43.63 -8.37
N THR A 538 -5.69 -44.76 -7.67
CA THR A 538 -5.06 -45.97 -8.20
C THR A 538 -6.02 -46.70 -9.13
N SER A 539 -5.55 -47.02 -10.34
CA SER A 539 -6.34 -47.79 -11.32
C SER A 539 -6.61 -49.18 -10.75
N PRO A 540 -7.84 -49.72 -10.83
CA PRO A 540 -8.14 -51.11 -10.47
C PRO A 540 -7.28 -52.12 -11.24
N TRP A 541 -6.76 -51.72 -12.40
CA TRP A 541 -5.93 -52.53 -13.29
C TRP A 541 -4.43 -52.28 -13.13
N LEU A 542 -3.98 -51.48 -12.15
CA LEU A 542 -2.56 -51.17 -11.99
C LEU A 542 -1.76 -52.45 -11.77
N ASP A 543 -2.15 -53.23 -10.77
CA ASP A 543 -1.45 -54.44 -10.34
C ASP A 543 -1.51 -55.53 -11.43
N ASP A 544 -2.68 -55.75 -12.04
CA ASP A 544 -2.85 -56.68 -13.16
C ASP A 544 -1.95 -56.32 -14.35
N ILE A 545 -1.89 -55.03 -14.71
CA ILE A 545 -1.03 -54.54 -15.79
C ILE A 545 0.45 -54.65 -15.40
N GLU A 546 0.84 -54.25 -14.18
CA GLU A 546 2.24 -54.32 -13.74
C GLU A 546 2.76 -55.77 -13.72
N ASN A 547 1.98 -56.71 -13.18
CA ASN A 547 2.26 -58.14 -13.26
C ASN A 547 2.34 -58.63 -14.72
N PHE A 548 1.40 -58.23 -15.59
CA PHE A 548 1.42 -58.60 -17.00
C PHE A 548 2.60 -58.00 -17.79
N LEU A 549 3.23 -56.92 -17.30
CA LEU A 549 4.39 -56.28 -17.91
C LEU A 549 5.72 -56.87 -17.45
N GLU A 550 5.74 -57.71 -16.42
CA GLU A 550 6.96 -58.34 -15.92
C GLU A 550 7.68 -59.14 -17.04
N GLY A 551 9.01 -59.11 -17.05
CA GLY A 551 9.85 -59.69 -18.11
C GLY A 551 9.76 -59.03 -19.51
N LYS A 552 8.69 -58.30 -19.83
CA LYS A 552 8.46 -57.74 -21.17
C LYS A 552 9.26 -56.46 -21.43
N ALA A 553 9.85 -56.36 -22.62
CA ALA A 553 10.48 -55.13 -23.13
C ALA A 553 9.50 -54.22 -23.91
N THR A 554 8.46 -54.81 -24.51
CA THR A 554 7.42 -54.12 -25.30
C THR A 554 6.07 -54.78 -25.11
N VAL A 555 4.99 -54.02 -25.28
CA VAL A 555 3.60 -54.52 -25.22
C VAL A 555 2.71 -53.71 -26.16
N THR A 556 1.73 -54.33 -26.80
CA THR A 556 0.74 -53.65 -27.64
C THR A 556 -0.47 -53.18 -26.83
N THR A 557 -1.19 -52.17 -27.33
CA THR A 557 -2.48 -51.76 -26.75
C THR A 557 -3.56 -52.83 -26.92
N ASP A 558 -3.43 -53.70 -27.93
CA ASP A 558 -4.35 -54.83 -28.15
C ASP A 558 -4.23 -55.88 -27.02
N GLU A 559 -3.01 -56.23 -26.60
CA GLU A 559 -2.77 -57.17 -25.48
C GLU A 559 -3.35 -56.64 -24.15
N LEU A 560 -3.16 -55.36 -23.86
CA LEU A 560 -3.66 -54.75 -22.63
C LEU A 560 -5.19 -54.61 -22.61
N LEU A 561 -5.83 -54.41 -23.76
CA LEU A 561 -7.30 -54.47 -23.87
C LEU A 561 -7.85 -55.89 -23.69
N ASN A 562 -7.13 -56.90 -24.18
CA ASN A 562 -7.47 -58.31 -23.98
C ASN A 562 -7.32 -58.70 -22.49
N LEU A 563 -6.28 -58.23 -21.79
CA LEU A 563 -6.08 -58.42 -20.35
C LEU A 563 -7.28 -57.88 -19.54
N MET A 564 -7.79 -56.70 -19.91
CA MET A 564 -8.98 -56.10 -19.30
C MET A 564 -10.30 -56.80 -19.68
N GLY A 565 -10.29 -57.82 -20.54
CA GLY A 565 -11.47 -58.56 -20.99
C GLY A 565 -12.43 -57.77 -21.90
N ILE A 566 -11.98 -56.68 -22.53
CA ILE A 566 -12.87 -55.73 -23.22
C ILE A 566 -13.00 -56.07 -24.71
N SER A 567 -14.22 -56.44 -25.14
CA SER A 567 -14.50 -56.68 -26.56
C SER A 567 -14.32 -55.41 -27.41
N LYS A 568 -13.77 -55.60 -28.61
CA LYS A 568 -13.55 -54.54 -29.60
C LYS A 568 -14.85 -54.01 -30.22
N ASP A 569 -15.95 -54.74 -30.07
CA ASP A 569 -17.27 -54.35 -30.59
C ASP A 569 -17.83 -53.12 -29.87
N ASN A 570 -17.50 -52.91 -28.58
CA ASN A 570 -17.95 -51.76 -27.82
C ASN A 570 -16.94 -50.61 -27.87
N LEU A 571 -16.99 -49.84 -28.94
CA LEU A 571 -16.20 -48.62 -29.18
C LEU A 571 -16.19 -47.61 -28.02
N SER A 572 -17.20 -47.61 -27.14
CA SER A 572 -17.23 -46.73 -25.95
C SER A 572 -16.36 -47.26 -24.80
N GLN A 573 -16.43 -48.56 -24.51
CA GLN A 573 -15.60 -49.23 -23.52
C GLN A 573 -14.13 -49.27 -23.96
N VAL A 574 -13.87 -49.60 -25.23
CA VAL A 574 -12.52 -49.58 -25.82
C VAL A 574 -11.84 -48.22 -25.64
N LYS A 575 -12.54 -47.10 -25.94
CA LYS A 575 -11.99 -45.75 -25.75
C LYS A 575 -11.70 -45.41 -24.29
N ARG A 576 -12.58 -45.81 -23.37
CA ARG A 576 -12.36 -45.61 -21.92
C ARG A 576 -11.12 -46.37 -21.45
N ALA A 577 -11.04 -47.66 -21.78
CA ALA A 577 -9.92 -48.52 -21.43
C ALA A 577 -8.59 -48.09 -22.07
N GLN A 578 -8.61 -47.59 -23.30
CA GLN A 578 -7.40 -47.00 -23.92
C GLN A 578 -6.88 -45.75 -23.19
N SER A 579 -7.75 -44.96 -22.54
CA SER A 579 -7.31 -43.90 -21.61
C SER A 579 -6.76 -44.51 -20.32
N GLU A 580 -7.43 -45.49 -19.74
CA GLU A 580 -7.06 -46.11 -18.46
C GLU A 580 -5.69 -46.82 -18.55
N ILE A 581 -5.47 -47.59 -19.62
CA ILE A 581 -4.17 -48.13 -20.03
C ILE A 581 -3.15 -47.01 -20.23
N SER A 582 -3.50 -45.94 -20.96
CA SER A 582 -2.60 -44.79 -21.17
C SER A 582 -2.15 -44.17 -19.85
N ASP A 583 -3.04 -44.03 -18.89
CA ASP A 583 -2.77 -43.37 -17.62
C ASP A 583 -1.92 -44.30 -16.71
N VAL A 584 -2.23 -45.61 -16.67
CA VAL A 584 -1.41 -46.64 -15.97
C VAL A 584 0.01 -46.76 -16.56
N MET A 585 0.14 -46.94 -17.88
CA MET A 585 1.44 -47.08 -18.54
C MET A 585 2.30 -45.82 -18.34
N THR A 586 1.67 -44.64 -18.21
CA THR A 586 2.36 -43.39 -17.87
C THR A 586 2.85 -43.39 -16.41
N LYS A 587 2.03 -43.86 -15.45
CA LYS A 587 2.44 -44.04 -14.03
C LYS A 587 3.63 -44.99 -13.91
N LEU A 588 3.63 -46.09 -14.68
CA LEU A 588 4.73 -47.06 -14.77
C LEU A 588 5.91 -46.60 -15.64
N LYS A 589 5.91 -45.37 -16.17
CA LYS A 589 6.98 -44.75 -16.98
C LYS A 589 7.28 -45.46 -18.31
N TRP A 590 6.33 -46.23 -18.85
CA TRP A 590 6.44 -46.87 -20.16
C TRP A 590 6.19 -45.89 -21.32
N VAL A 591 7.03 -45.96 -22.35
CA VAL A 591 7.07 -44.97 -23.44
C VAL A 591 6.19 -45.42 -24.60
N LYS A 592 5.22 -44.59 -25.01
CA LYS A 592 4.33 -44.84 -26.16
C LYS A 592 5.10 -45.00 -27.48
N THR A 593 4.64 -45.91 -28.33
CA THR A 593 5.20 -46.13 -29.67
C THR A 593 4.13 -46.62 -30.65
N GLU A 594 4.27 -46.26 -31.92
CA GLU A 594 3.39 -46.69 -33.03
C GLU A 594 4.10 -47.65 -34.01
N ASN A 595 5.32 -48.07 -33.67
CA ASN A 595 6.20 -48.87 -34.51
C ASN A 595 6.57 -50.23 -33.89
N LEU A 596 5.68 -50.81 -33.06
CA LEU A 596 5.75 -52.25 -32.77
C LEU A 596 5.29 -53.03 -34.01
N LYS A 597 5.81 -54.23 -34.20
CA LYS A 597 5.27 -55.20 -35.16
C LYS A 597 4.54 -56.30 -34.40
N ASP A 598 3.40 -56.76 -34.92
CA ASP A 598 2.87 -58.08 -34.54
C ASP A 598 3.60 -59.21 -35.27
N ASP A 599 3.29 -60.46 -34.93
CA ASP A 599 3.92 -61.65 -35.52
C ASP A 599 3.68 -61.78 -37.04
N ASN A 600 2.66 -61.09 -37.55
CA ASN A 600 2.34 -60.99 -38.98
C ASN A 600 3.03 -59.78 -39.65
N GLY A 601 3.89 -59.06 -38.92
CA GLY A 601 4.69 -57.93 -39.40
C GLY A 601 3.97 -56.58 -39.43
N ASN A 602 2.70 -56.50 -39.04
CA ASN A 602 1.89 -55.27 -39.14
C ASN A 602 2.25 -54.29 -38.04
N ARG A 603 2.17 -52.98 -38.33
CA ARG A 603 2.44 -51.95 -37.32
C ARG A 603 1.31 -51.86 -36.29
N LYS A 604 1.68 -51.93 -35.01
CA LYS A 604 0.77 -51.83 -33.86
C LYS A 604 1.17 -50.67 -32.95
N ARG A 605 0.14 -50.05 -32.35
CA ARG A 605 0.29 -49.12 -31.23
C ARG A 605 0.55 -49.89 -29.94
N GLY A 606 1.39 -49.32 -29.09
CA GLY A 606 1.72 -49.88 -27.79
C GLY A 606 2.77 -49.06 -27.06
N TYR A 607 3.56 -49.75 -26.25
CA TYR A 607 4.50 -49.15 -25.31
C TYR A 607 5.81 -49.95 -25.27
N LYS A 608 6.91 -49.28 -24.92
CA LYS A 608 8.20 -49.90 -24.60
C LYS A 608 8.57 -49.62 -23.15
N ARG A 609 9.20 -50.59 -22.49
CA ARG A 609 9.83 -50.41 -21.17
C ARG A 609 10.89 -49.30 -21.30
N PRO A 610 11.00 -48.35 -20.35
CA PRO A 610 12.04 -47.33 -20.40
C PRO A 610 13.42 -48.00 -20.33
N VAL A 611 14.34 -47.57 -21.20
CA VAL A 611 15.73 -48.01 -21.14
C VAL A 611 16.40 -47.30 -19.97
N VAL A 612 16.85 -48.06 -18.98
CA VAL A 612 17.65 -47.51 -17.87
C VAL A 612 19.07 -47.28 -18.37
N THR A 613 19.31 -46.10 -18.94
CA THR A 613 20.67 -45.60 -19.13
C THR A 613 21.24 -45.21 -17.77
N VAL A 614 21.95 -46.13 -17.13
CA VAL A 614 22.94 -45.76 -16.12
C VAL A 614 23.96 -44.86 -16.82
N PRO A 615 24.30 -43.66 -16.30
CA PRO A 615 25.35 -42.86 -16.90
C PRO A 615 26.68 -43.61 -16.81
N ASP A 616 27.37 -43.76 -17.94
CA ASP A 616 28.72 -44.30 -17.96
C ASP A 616 29.63 -43.40 -17.10
N THR A 617 30.16 -43.94 -16.00
CA THR A 617 31.31 -43.33 -15.34
C THR A 617 32.51 -43.47 -16.26
N GLU A 618 32.97 -42.35 -16.82
CA GLU A 618 34.25 -42.31 -17.55
C GLU A 618 35.35 -42.92 -16.67
N GLY A 619 36.00 -43.95 -17.21
CA GLY A 619 36.79 -44.86 -16.40
C GLY A 619 38.19 -44.35 -16.09
N ASP A 620 38.70 -44.74 -14.93
CA ASP A 620 40.13 -44.89 -14.73
C ASP A 620 40.40 -46.34 -14.31
N THR A 621 41.07 -47.10 -15.18
CA THR A 621 41.31 -48.53 -14.99
C THR A 621 42.78 -48.88 -15.15
N GLN A 622 43.50 -48.94 -14.03
CA GLN A 622 44.60 -49.89 -13.90
C GLN A 622 44.62 -50.55 -12.51
N SER A 623 44.56 -51.87 -12.54
CA SER A 623 44.76 -52.83 -11.45
C SER A 623 46.08 -53.59 -11.74
N PRO A 624 46.64 -54.44 -10.86
CA PRO A 624 46.11 -54.93 -9.58
C PRO A 624 47.14 -54.99 -8.42
N TYR A 625 46.73 -55.41 -7.21
CA TYR A 625 47.14 -56.70 -6.60
C TYR A 625 46.68 -56.90 -5.13
N THR A 626 46.23 -58.12 -4.83
CA THR A 626 46.17 -58.85 -3.52
C THR A 626 45.52 -58.25 -2.25
N THR A 627 44.55 -59.00 -1.74
CA THR A 627 44.07 -59.11 -0.34
C THR A 627 44.88 -60.16 0.45
N PRO A 628 44.57 -60.58 1.72
CA PRO A 628 43.78 -60.01 2.83
C PRO A 628 44.74 -59.76 4.06
N PRO A 629 44.55 -60.23 5.33
CA PRO A 629 43.39 -60.38 6.24
C PRO A 629 43.58 -59.79 7.68
N SER A 630 42.47 -59.64 8.44
CA SER A 630 42.38 -59.59 9.94
C SER A 630 43.09 -58.41 10.66
N CYS A 631 42.78 -57.98 11.89
CA CYS A 631 42.36 -58.63 13.15
C CYS A 631 41.31 -57.76 13.92
N VAL A 632 40.36 -58.30 14.71
CA VAL A 632 40.42 -58.66 16.16
C VAL A 632 41.30 -57.75 17.06
N ASP A 633 40.88 -57.23 18.22
CA ASP A 633 39.56 -57.08 18.91
C ASP A 633 39.67 -55.77 19.79
N ASP A 634 38.93 -55.39 20.86
CA ASP A 634 38.04 -56.04 21.84
C ASP A 634 37.13 -55.01 22.60
N CYS A 635 36.39 -55.50 23.60
CA CYS A 635 35.63 -54.89 24.72
C CYS A 635 36.17 -53.56 25.33
N VAL A 636 35.42 -52.63 25.96
CA VAL A 636 34.09 -52.50 26.64
C VAL A 636 34.22 -52.15 28.15
N SER A 637 33.41 -51.16 28.59
CA SER A 637 32.87 -50.90 29.96
C SER A 637 33.55 -49.96 31.02
N SER A 638 32.64 -49.19 31.67
CA SER A 638 32.54 -48.77 33.09
C SER A 638 33.36 -47.62 33.73
N ASN A 639 32.59 -46.67 34.30
CA ASN A 639 32.86 -45.73 35.42
C ASN A 639 32.92 -46.50 36.78
N PRO A 640 33.14 -45.89 38.00
CA PRO A 640 33.13 -44.45 38.37
C PRO A 640 34.21 -43.97 39.41
N ASP A 641 34.10 -42.67 39.76
CA ASP A 641 34.33 -41.94 41.04
C ASP A 641 34.90 -42.72 42.27
N THR A 642 35.68 -42.18 43.22
CA THR A 642 36.16 -40.82 43.63
C THR A 642 37.40 -41.02 44.55
N GLU A 643 38.24 -40.09 45.06
CA GLU A 643 38.43 -38.61 45.16
C GLU A 643 39.96 -38.33 44.90
N GLY A 644 40.57 -37.13 44.95
CA GLY A 644 40.14 -35.73 45.22
C GLY A 644 41.18 -34.98 46.09
N ASP A 645 41.68 -33.81 45.65
CA ASP A 645 42.56 -32.90 46.43
C ASP A 645 42.42 -31.42 45.93
N THR A 646 43.22 -30.50 46.45
CA THR A 646 42.74 -29.16 46.88
C THR A 646 43.32 -27.93 46.15
N GLN A 647 42.73 -26.77 46.49
CA GLN A 647 43.21 -25.37 46.33
C GLN A 647 42.81 -24.59 45.06
N PHE A 648 41.94 -23.58 45.27
CA PHE A 648 41.63 -22.49 44.33
C PHE A 648 42.30 -21.19 44.79
N THR A 649 43.14 -20.57 43.96
CA THR A 649 43.58 -19.17 44.19
C THR A 649 43.76 -18.38 42.90
N ARG A 650 43.56 -17.06 42.99
CA ARG A 650 43.44 -16.11 41.87
C ARG A 650 44.80 -15.82 41.20
N PRO A 651 44.85 -15.55 39.87
CA PRO A 651 45.94 -14.76 39.29
C PRO A 651 45.82 -13.32 39.81
N THR A 652 46.92 -12.68 40.19
CA THR A 652 46.91 -11.33 40.76
C THR A 652 48.25 -10.63 40.58
N GLN A 653 48.23 -9.38 40.07
CA GLN A 653 49.28 -8.35 40.22
C GLN A 653 50.61 -8.58 39.44
N LEU A 654 51.46 -7.58 39.12
CA LEU A 654 51.53 -6.10 39.25
C LEU A 654 52.15 -5.54 37.90
N LYS A 655 52.34 -4.24 37.58
CA LYS A 655 52.54 -3.01 38.38
C LYS A 655 52.22 -1.74 37.54
N THR A 656 51.75 -0.68 38.21
CA THR A 656 52.00 0.79 38.05
C THR A 656 52.70 1.36 36.79
N GLN A 657 52.47 2.60 36.32
CA GLN A 657 51.60 3.73 36.73
C GLN A 657 51.63 4.82 35.64
N ASN A 658 50.51 5.53 35.41
CA ASN A 658 50.41 7.01 35.39
C ASN A 658 49.08 7.45 34.73
N PHE A 659 48.51 8.55 35.22
CA PHE A 659 47.35 9.23 34.62
C PHE A 659 47.83 10.45 33.83
N GLU A 660 47.41 10.59 32.57
CA GLU A 660 47.31 11.90 31.92
C GLU A 660 46.28 11.86 30.77
N ASN A 661 45.80 13.03 30.36
CA ASN A 661 44.55 13.16 29.58
C ASN A 661 44.71 12.82 28.09
N ILE A 662 43.92 11.86 27.58
CA ILE A 662 43.64 11.71 26.14
C ILE A 662 42.12 11.60 25.94
N LYS A 663 41.61 12.24 24.88
CA LYS A 663 40.19 12.22 24.49
C LYS A 663 39.81 10.84 23.95
N SER A 664 38.62 10.36 24.28
CA SER A 664 38.04 9.20 23.60
C SER A 664 37.56 9.57 22.20
N ASP A 665 38.23 9.06 21.17
CA ASP A 665 37.69 9.08 19.80
C ASP A 665 36.41 8.21 19.72
N PRO A 666 35.41 8.59 18.89
CA PRO A 666 34.16 7.85 18.78
C PRO A 666 34.39 6.50 18.06
N VAL A 667 33.83 5.44 18.64
CA VAL A 667 33.84 4.09 18.05
C VAL A 667 33.19 4.12 16.66
N PRO A 668 33.84 3.60 15.60
CA PRO A 668 33.26 3.58 14.26
C PRO A 668 32.08 2.61 14.21
N MET A 669 30.91 3.12 13.78
CA MET A 669 29.79 2.27 13.38
C MET A 669 30.17 1.44 12.14
N PRO A 670 29.65 0.20 12.01
CA PRO A 670 29.86 -0.61 10.81
C PRO A 670 29.27 0.10 9.58
N LYS A 671 29.95 -0.01 8.43
CA LYS A 671 29.38 0.42 7.14
C LYS A 671 28.19 -0.50 6.78
N PRO A 672 27.07 0.03 6.25
CA PRO A 672 26.09 -0.81 5.58
C PRO A 672 26.69 -1.33 4.26
N GLU A 673 26.54 -2.63 3.99
CA GLU A 673 26.89 -3.21 2.68
C GLU A 673 25.85 -2.78 1.63
N GLY A 674 26.30 -2.44 0.43
CA GLY A 674 25.45 -1.88 -0.62
C GLY A 674 24.48 -2.90 -1.22
N PHE A 675 23.27 -2.44 -1.59
CA PHE A 675 22.26 -3.29 -2.22
C PHE A 675 22.69 -3.69 -3.65
N LYS A 676 22.35 -4.92 -4.06
CA LYS A 676 22.55 -5.42 -5.42
C LYS A 676 21.33 -5.13 -6.30
N VAL A 677 21.56 -4.61 -7.50
CA VAL A 677 20.56 -4.51 -8.57
C VAL A 677 21.17 -5.14 -9.83
N GLY A 678 20.73 -6.36 -10.16
CA GLY A 678 21.42 -7.23 -11.12
C GLY A 678 22.87 -7.51 -10.68
N ASP A 679 23.80 -7.49 -11.63
CA ASP A 679 25.23 -7.79 -11.39
C ASP A 679 26.02 -6.62 -10.78
N ARG A 680 25.36 -5.55 -10.31
CA ARG A 680 26.00 -4.33 -9.79
C ARG A 680 25.60 -4.02 -8.35
N VAL A 681 26.59 -3.55 -7.58
CA VAL A 681 26.42 -3.00 -6.24
C VAL A 681 26.29 -1.48 -6.35
N ILE A 682 25.37 -0.89 -5.60
CA ILE A 682 25.23 0.57 -5.48
C ILE A 682 25.46 0.94 -4.01
N GLU A 683 26.40 1.85 -3.73
CA GLU A 683 26.60 2.37 -2.37
C GLU A 683 25.42 3.25 -1.93
N ALA A 684 25.00 3.10 -0.68
CA ALA A 684 23.98 3.96 -0.09
C ALA A 684 24.51 5.38 0.09
N CYS A 685 23.93 6.36 -0.63
CA CYS A 685 24.38 7.74 -0.57
C CYS A 685 24.23 8.32 0.84
N GLN A 686 25.33 8.86 1.40
CA GLN A 686 25.33 9.48 2.73
C GLN A 686 25.14 11.01 2.61
N LYS A 687 24.12 11.56 3.26
CA LYS A 687 23.92 13.02 3.40
C LYS A 687 24.04 13.41 4.88
N THR A 688 24.67 14.54 5.19
CA THR A 688 24.72 15.05 6.57
C THR A 688 23.80 16.26 6.71
N VAL A 689 22.90 16.24 7.70
CA VAL A 689 21.99 17.36 8.04
C VAL A 689 21.99 17.56 9.55
N ASP A 690 22.21 18.79 10.01
CA ASP A 690 22.31 19.18 11.43
C ASP A 690 23.18 18.23 12.30
N GLY A 691 24.26 17.69 11.69
CA GLY A 691 25.22 16.77 12.33
C GLY A 691 24.89 15.28 12.19
N HIS A 692 23.66 14.92 11.82
CA HIS A 692 23.23 13.54 11.63
C HIS A 692 23.57 13.01 10.24
N LYS A 693 24.10 11.79 10.16
CA LYS A 693 24.31 11.06 8.91
C LYS A 693 23.04 10.32 8.51
N LEU A 694 22.50 10.66 7.34
CA LEU A 694 21.36 10.01 6.72
C LEU A 694 21.86 9.02 5.65
N TYR A 695 21.13 7.92 5.49
CA TYR A 695 21.31 6.94 4.42
C TYR A 695 19.97 6.78 3.68
N GLY A 696 20.01 6.51 2.37
CA GLY A 696 18.82 6.41 1.51
C GLY A 696 18.93 5.26 0.52
N SER A 697 17.78 4.79 0.03
CA SER A 697 17.66 3.68 -0.92
C SER A 697 17.24 4.19 -2.30
N VAL A 698 17.88 3.68 -3.36
CA VAL A 698 17.48 3.97 -4.74
C VAL A 698 16.16 3.26 -5.04
N VAL A 699 15.16 4.00 -5.52
CA VAL A 699 13.81 3.46 -5.82
C VAL A 699 13.46 3.52 -7.31
N GLU A 700 14.06 4.41 -8.07
CA GLU A 700 13.91 4.48 -9.53
C GLU A 700 15.22 4.96 -10.18
N VAL A 701 15.54 4.38 -11.34
CA VAL A 701 16.70 4.71 -12.17
C VAL A 701 16.18 5.01 -13.57
N GLU A 702 16.25 6.26 -14.00
CA GLU A 702 15.94 6.62 -15.39
C GLU A 702 17.12 6.28 -16.31
N GLU A 703 16.85 6.03 -17.59
CA GLU A 703 17.86 5.44 -18.49
C GLU A 703 19.14 6.29 -18.56
N PRO A 704 20.33 5.65 -18.49
CA PRO A 704 21.58 6.37 -18.66
C PRO A 704 21.62 6.97 -20.06
N ARG A 705 21.86 8.29 -20.13
CA ARG A 705 22.35 8.89 -21.38
C ARG A 705 23.55 8.08 -21.84
N ARG A 706 23.57 7.73 -23.13
CA ARG A 706 24.72 7.02 -23.71
C ARG A 706 25.99 7.86 -23.49
N ASP A 707 27.11 7.15 -23.45
CA ASP A 707 28.47 7.72 -23.37
C ASP A 707 28.94 8.18 -21.97
N GLY A 708 28.63 7.36 -20.96
CA GLY A 708 29.60 7.04 -19.90
C GLY A 708 29.46 7.78 -18.57
N MET A 709 29.33 6.99 -17.50
CA MET A 709 29.71 7.36 -16.12
C MET A 709 29.05 8.65 -15.57
N GLY A 710 27.72 8.64 -15.53
CA GLY A 710 26.88 9.60 -14.80
C GLY A 710 25.40 9.22 -14.93
N GLY A 711 24.55 9.63 -13.99
CA GLY A 711 23.12 9.29 -14.01
C GLY A 711 22.30 10.07 -12.99
N ILE A 712 21.00 10.22 -13.28
CA ILE A 712 20.01 10.78 -12.36
C ILE A 712 19.34 9.61 -11.65
N TYR A 713 19.41 9.61 -10.32
CA TYR A 713 18.85 8.57 -9.47
C TYR A 713 17.79 9.17 -8.56
N LYS A 714 16.64 8.51 -8.44
CA LYS A 714 15.61 8.89 -7.47
C LYS A 714 15.81 8.07 -6.19
N VAL A 715 16.18 8.78 -5.12
CA VAL A 715 16.48 8.19 -3.82
C VAL A 715 15.33 8.47 -2.86
N MET A 716 14.80 7.41 -2.25
CA MET A 716 13.85 7.50 -1.15
C MET A 716 14.60 7.41 0.17
N TRP A 717 14.28 8.33 1.07
CA TRP A 717 14.90 8.43 2.40
C TRP A 717 13.88 8.02 3.45
N ASP A 718 13.96 6.79 3.95
CA ASP A 718 13.15 6.32 5.08
C ASP A 718 13.89 6.64 6.38
N ASN A 719 13.37 7.61 7.14
CA ASN A 719 13.93 8.07 8.41
C ASN A 719 12.80 8.49 9.37
N ALA A 720 12.00 7.53 9.84
CA ALA A 720 10.81 7.71 10.69
C ALA A 720 11.02 8.37 12.08
N SER A 721 12.18 8.98 12.35
CA SER A 721 12.60 9.47 13.68
C SER A 721 13.16 10.89 13.72
N ILE A 722 13.15 11.64 12.60
CA ILE A 722 13.61 13.06 12.55
C ILE A 722 12.44 13.99 12.17
N PRO A 723 11.87 14.77 13.12
CA PRO A 723 10.79 15.71 12.82
C PRO A 723 11.24 16.82 11.87
N GLY A 724 10.76 16.80 10.62
CA GLY A 724 11.02 17.84 9.62
C GLY A 724 11.42 17.31 8.24
N LEU A 725 11.82 16.05 8.13
CA LEU A 725 11.98 15.34 6.86
C LEU A 725 10.75 14.44 6.64
N MET A 726 9.98 14.70 5.58
CA MET A 726 8.92 13.80 5.13
C MET A 726 9.49 12.69 4.24
N ASN A 727 8.67 11.67 3.96
CA ASN A 727 8.96 10.58 3.02
C ASN A 727 8.99 11.11 1.56
N SER A 728 10.03 11.87 1.24
CA SER A 728 10.23 12.55 -0.04
C SER A 728 11.22 11.77 -0.91
N VAL A 729 10.88 11.62 -2.18
CA VAL A 729 11.79 11.12 -3.21
C VAL A 729 12.55 12.31 -3.79
N TYR A 730 13.88 12.30 -3.70
CA TYR A 730 14.74 13.36 -4.22
C TYR A 730 15.56 12.85 -5.40
N GLU A 731 15.63 13.66 -6.47
CA GLU A 731 16.54 13.44 -7.59
C GLU A 731 17.97 13.82 -7.21
N HIS A 732 18.91 12.90 -7.44
CA HIS A 732 20.33 13.10 -7.21
C HIS A 732 21.13 12.77 -8.48
N ASP A 733 21.93 13.75 -8.95
CA ASP A 733 23.01 13.55 -9.92
C ASP A 733 24.19 12.87 -9.21
N ILE A 734 24.35 11.56 -9.44
CA ILE A 734 25.41 10.77 -8.81
C ILE A 734 26.61 10.72 -9.76
N LYS A 735 27.70 11.36 -9.32
CA LYS A 735 28.99 11.31 -10.02
C LYS A 735 29.72 9.98 -9.76
N PRO A 736 30.57 9.53 -10.70
CA PRO A 736 31.39 8.34 -10.50
C PRO A 736 32.31 8.49 -9.30
N TYR A 737 32.43 7.43 -8.51
CA TYR A 737 33.49 7.31 -7.54
C TYR A 737 34.80 6.95 -8.26
N GLN A 738 35.88 7.65 -7.94
CA GLN A 738 37.25 7.25 -8.31
C GLN A 738 37.92 6.68 -7.06
N GLY A 739 37.95 5.36 -6.94
CA GLY A 739 38.48 4.60 -5.81
C GLY A 739 37.94 3.18 -5.79
#